data_AF-A0A962W028-F1
#
_entry.id   AF-A0A962W028-F1
#
_cell.length_a   1.000
_cell.length_b   1.000
_cell.length_c   1.000
_cell.angle_alpha   90.00
_cell.angle_beta   90.00
_cell.angle_gamma   90.00
#
_symmetry.space_group_name_H-M   'P 1'
#
loop_
_entity.id
_entity.type
_entity.pdbx_description
1 polymer ?
#
loop_
_entity_poly.entity_id
_entity_poly.type
_entity_poly.pdbx_seq_one_letter_code
_entity_poly.pdbx_strand_id
1 'polypeptide(L)'
;LIQQSEEERTAQALAIKQRIQELHEHFGIRFPIYVLFTKTDLIAGFIEFFNDLGQEERAQVWGMTLPMEDPSDPEGVVEHFSAEFELLEKRLNDRLVERLQNERDPQRRDLIYTFPQQFGSLRQVADRFLKEVFRPNRYEERVLLRGVYFTSGTQEGTPIDRLMSALASTFGLNRQTLSTFSGKGRSYFITRLLRDVIFPEAEIAGANLKIERWRAWIQRGAYAAALLITVIAAALWVTSYARNEMYVQAVEKQRLVVEKEIAALSPDQSDPAAALPLLNAARAIPGGYDDRDAGVPWLMGFGLYQGNKLGGEAILIYERLLIRAFLPRIVLLMENRLRQNTNNPGYLYNTLAVYLMMDDPVRFDAKTVKDWLEQDWQTHLPRNFTREQRDQLTAHLDALLAQAPLESPIALDSVLIQNTRNLLNQVPLSQRVYQRLQSYRGPEVPPEVGLTVAAGPDAPRVFNRKSEKPMNTGVPGLYTYRGYYDFFLKDSPKLVGQLSGESWILGSALQISTDPADQQRLVDEVCQLYLGDFYQQWQDLLADVQIKPFNDLNTALEILQVLSAPTSPLRTLIETVVRETALAQPPAAPADADKPKDTSLTQRIAGILDEGTKSAGAAALQPCTIDSRLVAFNTQYADEVKGADGAIPPLDKTLSALENLYSQMNAIARARESSPDGNVPQNLKDQFSTVANQAQVDAARKPPPFNTLLNQLVQDSADVVRSVRDRLNAQWQAAKIAAFFQDNLKGRYPLARSSIQWSGGAPGATGAVPTNTIQWVNPDVGAAPSRVIQGPPDAAMAAFSRFFGPNGLMDTFFQRSLKPYVDTSQGSWTWRGPTGPEQSISPEALQAFQRDAVVRATLF
;
A
#
# COMPACT_ATOMS: atom_id res chain seq x y z
N LEU A 1 73.54 -51.17 62.09
CA LEU A 1 72.97 -51.78 63.31
C LEU A 1 74.01 -52.27 64.32
N ILE A 2 74.90 -53.20 63.97
CA ILE A 2 75.78 -53.88 64.94
C ILE A 2 76.92 -52.98 65.47
N GLN A 3 77.35 -51.97 64.68
CA GLN A 3 78.43 -51.03 65.03
C GLN A 3 77.92 -49.69 65.61
N GLN A 4 76.61 -49.46 65.61
CA GLN A 4 76.01 -48.19 66.03
C GLN A 4 75.86 -48.09 67.55
N SER A 5 75.93 -46.86 68.07
CA SER A 5 75.60 -46.57 69.47
C SER A 5 74.11 -46.82 69.76
N GLU A 6 73.72 -46.81 71.04
CA GLU A 6 72.31 -46.96 71.39
C GLU A 6 71.44 -45.83 70.82
N GLU A 7 71.90 -44.58 70.89
CA GLU A 7 71.22 -43.40 70.36
C GLU A 7 71.10 -43.41 68.83
N GLU A 8 72.15 -43.86 68.12
CA GLU A 8 72.10 -43.97 66.65
C GLU A 8 71.09 -45.01 66.18
N ARG A 9 70.91 -46.10 66.94
CA ARG A 9 69.95 -47.16 66.60
C ARG A 9 68.50 -46.71 66.80
N THR A 10 68.21 -46.02 67.90
CA THR A 10 66.85 -45.49 68.17
C THR A 10 66.47 -44.42 67.14
N ALA A 11 67.39 -43.51 66.82
CA ALA A 11 67.18 -42.51 65.77
C ALA A 11 66.91 -43.15 64.40
N GLN A 12 67.65 -44.20 64.04
CA GLN A 12 67.40 -44.93 62.78
C GLN A 12 66.05 -45.67 62.79
N ALA A 13 65.66 -46.28 63.90
CA ALA A 13 64.37 -46.94 64.04
C ALA A 13 63.20 -45.94 63.86
N LEU A 14 63.28 -44.77 64.52
CA LEU A 14 62.28 -43.71 64.36
C LEU A 14 62.20 -43.17 62.94
N ALA A 15 63.33 -42.96 62.26
CA ALA A 15 63.36 -42.49 60.88
C ALA A 15 62.68 -43.49 59.92
N ILE A 16 62.92 -44.80 60.10
CA ILE A 16 62.27 -45.85 59.30
C ILE A 16 60.77 -45.86 59.58
N LYS A 17 60.37 -45.79 60.86
CA LYS A 17 58.96 -45.74 61.26
C LYS A 17 58.22 -44.55 60.65
N GLN A 18 58.79 -43.35 60.70
CA GLN A 18 58.22 -42.15 60.07
C GLN A 18 58.07 -42.33 58.56
N ARG A 19 59.09 -42.87 57.89
CA ARG A 19 59.04 -43.06 56.43
C ARG A 19 57.96 -44.06 56.01
N ILE A 20 57.72 -45.09 56.81
CA ILE A 20 56.63 -46.05 56.58
C ILE A 20 55.27 -45.35 56.69
N GLN A 21 55.08 -44.50 57.70
CA GLN A 21 53.83 -43.75 57.88
C GLN A 21 53.58 -42.77 56.71
N GLU A 22 54.60 -42.04 56.26
CA GLU A 22 54.48 -41.16 55.08
C GLU A 22 54.01 -41.90 53.82
N LEU A 23 54.56 -43.10 53.58
CA LEU A 23 54.13 -43.94 52.46
C LEU A 23 52.67 -44.36 52.62
N HIS A 24 52.26 -44.73 53.83
CA HIS A 24 50.87 -45.08 54.10
C HIS A 24 49.92 -43.90 53.86
N GLU A 25 50.22 -42.72 54.38
CA GLU A 25 49.41 -41.51 54.18
C GLU A 25 49.27 -41.12 52.72
N HIS A 26 50.36 -41.22 51.95
CA HIS A 26 50.38 -40.82 50.55
C HIS A 26 49.60 -41.79 49.64
N PHE A 27 49.81 -43.10 49.81
CA PHE A 27 49.22 -44.11 48.93
C PHE A 27 47.88 -44.65 49.42
N GLY A 28 47.58 -44.52 50.73
CA GLY A 28 46.34 -44.99 51.35
C GLY A 28 46.19 -46.52 51.36
N ILE A 29 47.31 -47.25 51.31
CA ILE A 29 47.37 -48.72 51.29
C ILE A 29 48.33 -49.23 52.37
N ARG A 30 48.09 -50.44 52.89
CA ARG A 30 48.99 -51.09 53.85
C ARG A 30 50.03 -51.92 53.10
N PHE A 31 51.31 -51.64 53.33
CA PHE A 31 52.42 -52.32 52.66
C PHE A 31 52.89 -53.55 53.46
N PRO A 32 53.10 -54.71 52.82
CA PRO A 32 53.84 -55.80 53.45
C PRO A 32 55.32 -55.44 53.57
N ILE A 33 55.86 -55.42 54.80
CA ILE A 33 57.25 -55.03 55.07
C ILE A 33 58.08 -56.26 55.46
N TYR A 34 59.21 -56.43 54.78
CA TYR A 34 60.19 -57.48 55.05
C TYR A 34 61.49 -56.84 55.52
N VAL A 35 62.02 -57.28 56.67
CA VAL A 35 63.26 -56.75 57.23
C VAL A 35 64.41 -57.68 56.87
N LEU A 36 65.42 -57.15 56.16
CA LEU A 36 66.62 -57.88 55.79
C LEU A 36 67.82 -57.35 56.58
N PHE A 37 68.38 -58.18 57.45
CA PHE A 37 69.71 -57.96 58.02
C PHE A 37 70.75 -58.44 57.01
N THR A 38 71.40 -57.49 56.35
CA THR A 38 72.44 -57.75 55.35
C THR A 38 73.82 -57.83 55.99
N LYS A 39 74.80 -58.33 55.22
CA LYS A 39 76.20 -58.49 55.62
C LYS A 39 76.40 -59.35 56.87
N THR A 40 75.59 -60.40 57.02
CA THR A 40 75.69 -61.32 58.16
C THR A 40 77.01 -62.11 58.18
N ASP A 41 77.73 -62.15 57.06
CA ASP A 41 79.09 -62.66 56.93
C ASP A 41 80.14 -61.90 57.76
N LEU A 42 79.84 -60.68 58.18
CA LEU A 42 80.73 -59.93 59.08
C LEU A 42 80.71 -60.46 60.52
N ILE A 43 79.80 -61.36 60.88
CA ILE A 43 79.82 -62.02 62.19
C ILE A 43 80.98 -63.03 62.19
N ALA A 44 81.88 -62.92 63.16
CA ALA A 44 82.98 -63.87 63.32
C ALA A 44 82.50 -65.33 63.33
N GLY A 45 83.10 -66.15 62.46
CA GLY A 45 82.77 -67.57 62.30
C GLY A 45 81.64 -67.88 61.32
N PHE A 46 80.93 -66.90 60.74
CA PHE A 46 79.85 -67.16 59.78
C PHE A 46 80.33 -67.94 58.56
N ILE A 47 81.44 -67.50 57.97
CA ILE A 47 81.98 -68.10 56.74
C ILE A 47 82.43 -69.53 57.02
N GLU A 48 83.19 -69.73 58.10
CA GLU A 48 83.70 -71.05 58.51
C GLU A 48 82.55 -72.01 58.84
N PHE A 49 81.49 -71.50 59.50
CA PHE A 49 80.33 -72.29 59.87
C PHE A 49 79.53 -72.77 58.65
N PHE A 50 79.32 -71.92 57.65
CA PHE A 50 78.52 -72.24 56.44
C PHE A 50 79.35 -72.60 55.20
N ASN A 51 80.66 -72.82 55.33
CA ASN A 51 81.52 -73.11 54.18
C ASN A 51 81.21 -74.45 53.49
N ASP A 52 80.62 -75.41 54.20
CA ASP A 52 80.22 -76.70 53.65
C ASP A 52 78.97 -76.65 52.77
N LEU A 53 78.21 -75.56 52.81
CA LEU A 53 76.97 -75.45 52.06
C LEU A 53 77.20 -75.35 50.54
N GLY A 54 76.50 -76.21 49.80
CA GLY A 54 76.42 -76.19 48.34
C GLY A 54 75.74 -74.94 47.78
N GLN A 55 75.67 -74.80 46.44
CA GLN A 55 75.00 -73.64 45.81
C GLN A 55 73.50 -73.59 46.14
N GLU A 56 72.80 -74.72 46.11
CA GLU A 56 71.37 -74.77 46.43
C GLU A 56 71.08 -74.48 47.90
N GLU A 57 71.90 -75.03 48.80
CA GLU A 57 71.75 -74.79 50.23
C GLU A 57 72.10 -73.35 50.61
N ARG A 58 73.06 -72.71 49.93
CA ARG A 58 73.31 -71.27 50.10
C ARG A 58 72.18 -70.41 49.56
N ALA A 59 71.36 -70.91 48.64
CA ALA A 59 70.21 -70.19 48.11
C ALA A 59 68.98 -70.26 49.04
N GLN A 60 68.98 -71.14 50.05
CA GLN A 60 67.85 -71.32 50.98
C GLN A 60 67.51 -70.05 51.76
N VAL A 61 66.32 -70.00 52.37
CA VAL A 61 65.93 -68.86 53.21
C VAL A 61 66.46 -69.06 54.62
N TRP A 62 67.13 -68.06 55.18
CA TRP A 62 67.55 -68.05 56.58
C TRP A 62 66.93 -66.87 57.31
N GLY A 63 66.00 -67.16 58.22
CA GLY A 63 65.15 -66.15 58.88
C GLY A 63 63.82 -66.73 59.30
N MET A 64 62.86 -65.84 59.53
CA MET A 64 61.51 -66.15 59.99
C MET A 64 60.47 -65.37 59.17
N THR A 65 59.41 -66.05 58.75
CA THR A 65 58.20 -65.45 58.18
C THR A 65 57.15 -65.42 59.27
N LEU A 66 56.63 -64.24 59.59
CA LEU A 66 55.65 -64.07 60.67
C LEU A 66 54.23 -64.41 60.14
N PRO A 67 53.30 -64.85 61.01
CA PRO A 67 51.90 -65.01 60.63
C PRO A 67 51.27 -63.68 60.19
N MET A 68 50.14 -63.74 59.47
CA MET A 68 49.38 -62.53 59.15
C MET A 68 48.89 -61.89 60.45
N GLU A 69 49.04 -60.56 60.55
CA GLU A 69 48.72 -59.82 61.75
C GLU A 69 47.22 -59.89 62.06
N ASP A 70 46.88 -60.31 63.29
CA ASP A 70 45.53 -60.27 63.81
C ASP A 70 45.22 -58.86 64.35
N PRO A 71 44.20 -58.16 63.82
CA PRO A 71 43.83 -56.82 64.29
C PRO A 71 43.48 -56.75 65.79
N SER A 72 43.13 -57.88 66.40
CA SER A 72 42.73 -57.97 67.80
C SER A 72 43.91 -58.06 68.78
N ASP A 73 45.11 -58.40 68.31
CA ASP A 73 46.32 -58.44 69.14
C ASP A 73 46.87 -57.01 69.36
N PRO A 74 46.99 -56.54 70.62
CA PRO A 74 47.53 -55.21 70.93
C PRO A 74 49.06 -55.13 70.88
N GLU A 75 49.79 -56.24 71.03
CA GLU A 75 51.26 -56.23 71.05
C GLU A 75 51.85 -56.42 69.64
N GLY A 76 51.11 -57.08 68.75
CA GLY A 76 51.42 -57.24 67.34
C GLY A 76 52.45 -58.36 67.09
N VAL A 77 52.58 -58.74 65.81
CA VAL A 77 53.39 -59.90 65.39
C VAL A 77 54.88 -59.80 65.71
N VAL A 78 55.39 -58.60 66.03
CA VAL A 78 56.80 -58.36 66.35
C VAL A 78 57.25 -59.06 67.64
N GLU A 79 56.34 -59.32 68.59
CA GLU A 79 56.69 -60.02 69.85
C GLU A 79 57.13 -61.48 69.62
N HIS A 80 56.72 -62.11 68.51
CA HIS A 80 57.15 -63.46 68.16
C HIS A 80 58.63 -63.54 67.74
N PHE A 81 59.28 -62.41 67.43
CA PHE A 81 60.66 -62.38 66.94
C PHE A 81 61.65 -63.09 67.86
N SER A 82 61.62 -62.82 69.16
CA SER A 82 62.60 -63.40 70.10
C SER A 82 62.49 -64.93 70.17
N ALA A 83 61.26 -65.47 70.16
CA ALA A 83 61.03 -66.91 70.21
C ALA A 83 61.48 -67.60 68.90
N GLU A 84 61.16 -67.03 67.75
CA GLU A 84 61.59 -67.54 66.44
C GLU A 84 63.12 -67.43 66.24
N PHE A 85 63.75 -66.39 66.79
CA PHE A 85 65.21 -66.25 66.78
C PHE A 85 65.89 -67.35 67.60
N GLU A 86 65.36 -67.70 68.77
CA GLU A 86 65.89 -68.81 69.59
C GLU A 86 65.81 -70.16 68.84
N LEU A 87 64.79 -70.38 68.01
CA LEU A 87 64.72 -71.58 67.16
C LEU A 87 65.82 -71.59 66.09
N LEU A 88 66.14 -70.44 65.50
CA LEU A 88 67.26 -70.32 64.57
C LEU A 88 68.60 -70.58 65.27
N GLU A 89 68.81 -70.01 66.45
CA GLU A 89 70.00 -70.23 67.27
C GLU A 89 70.14 -71.71 67.67
N LYS A 90 69.04 -72.35 68.08
CA LYS A 90 69.01 -73.78 68.39
C LYS A 90 69.45 -74.64 67.20
N ARG A 91 68.96 -74.34 65.98
CA ARG A 91 69.38 -75.05 64.76
C ARG A 91 70.87 -74.87 64.47
N LEU A 92 71.47 -73.72 64.78
CA LEU A 92 72.92 -73.53 64.68
C LEU A 92 73.66 -74.40 65.70
N ASN A 93 73.19 -74.45 66.95
CA ASN A 93 73.79 -75.26 68.00
C ASN A 93 73.68 -76.77 67.72
N ASP A 94 72.55 -77.24 67.18
CA ASP A 94 72.35 -78.65 66.82
C ASP A 94 73.34 -79.08 65.72
N ARG A 95 73.62 -78.19 64.76
CA ARG A 95 74.58 -78.44 63.67
C ARG A 95 76.04 -78.29 64.12
N LEU A 96 76.29 -77.64 65.25
CA LEU A 96 77.64 -77.32 65.71
C LEU A 96 78.53 -78.55 65.88
N VAL A 97 77.99 -79.62 66.46
CA VAL A 97 78.74 -80.85 66.75
C VAL A 97 79.29 -81.48 65.47
N GLU A 98 78.47 -81.58 64.43
CA GLU A 98 78.86 -82.10 63.12
C GLU A 98 79.93 -81.23 62.46
N ARG A 99 79.77 -79.90 62.50
CA ARG A 99 80.75 -78.96 61.94
C ARG A 99 82.11 -79.07 62.64
N LEU A 100 82.11 -79.22 63.96
CA LEU A 100 83.34 -79.38 64.75
C LEU A 100 84.03 -80.73 64.57
N GLN A 101 83.31 -81.79 64.18
CA GLN A 101 83.90 -83.08 63.82
C GLN A 101 84.53 -83.06 62.43
N ASN A 102 83.91 -82.36 61.47
CA ASN A 102 84.35 -82.30 60.09
C ASN A 102 85.54 -81.33 59.86
N GLU A 103 85.64 -80.27 60.66
CA GLU A 103 86.72 -79.28 60.53
C GLU A 103 88.01 -79.75 61.23
N ARG A 104 89.14 -79.71 60.50
CA ARG A 104 90.45 -80.20 60.98
C ARG A 104 91.34 -79.07 61.49
N ASP A 105 91.14 -77.85 61.01
CA ASP A 105 91.95 -76.68 61.40
C ASP A 105 91.54 -76.17 62.79
N PRO A 106 92.44 -76.17 63.80
CA PRO A 106 92.12 -75.69 65.15
C PRO A 106 91.63 -74.25 65.20
N GLN A 107 92.14 -73.35 64.35
CA GLN A 107 91.72 -71.94 64.34
C GLN A 107 90.30 -71.79 63.78
N ARG A 108 89.96 -72.54 62.73
CA ARG A 108 88.58 -72.55 62.19
C ARG A 108 87.61 -73.25 63.12
N ARG A 109 88.03 -74.30 63.82
CA ARG A 109 87.19 -74.96 64.84
C ARG A 109 86.78 -74.00 65.95
N ASP A 110 87.68 -73.11 66.39
CA ASP A 110 87.36 -72.07 67.39
C ASP A 110 86.33 -71.06 66.86
N LEU A 111 86.50 -70.58 65.62
CA LEU A 111 85.53 -69.70 64.96
C LEU A 111 84.16 -70.37 64.75
N ILE A 112 84.13 -71.65 64.38
CA ILE A 112 82.89 -72.44 64.26
C ILE A 112 82.23 -72.60 65.63
N TYR A 113 83.00 -72.89 66.69
CA TYR A 113 82.51 -73.03 68.07
C TYR A 113 81.86 -71.74 68.58
N THR A 114 82.45 -70.59 68.30
CA THR A 114 82.00 -69.30 68.80
C THR A 114 80.86 -68.69 67.98
N PHE A 115 80.66 -69.08 66.71
CA PHE A 115 79.66 -68.48 65.83
C PHE A 115 78.22 -68.48 66.39
N PRO A 116 77.64 -69.60 66.91
CA PRO A 116 76.30 -69.57 67.47
C PRO A 116 76.15 -68.57 68.63
N GLN A 117 77.18 -68.42 69.47
CA GLN A 117 77.18 -67.45 70.57
C GLN A 117 77.26 -66.01 70.04
N GLN A 118 78.06 -65.76 69.00
CA GLN A 118 78.15 -64.46 68.34
C GLN A 118 76.81 -64.07 67.68
N PHE A 119 76.13 -65.02 67.03
CA PHE A 119 74.79 -64.81 66.47
C PHE A 119 73.75 -64.56 67.58
N GLY A 120 73.76 -65.35 68.66
CA GLY A 120 72.91 -65.17 69.83
C GLY A 120 73.02 -63.77 70.44
N SER A 121 74.22 -63.17 70.43
CA SER A 121 74.45 -61.79 70.92
C SER A 121 73.68 -60.71 70.14
N LEU A 122 73.20 -61.02 68.93
CA LEU A 122 72.41 -60.10 68.11
C LEU A 122 70.94 -60.05 68.51
N ARG A 123 70.42 -61.08 69.19
CA ARG A 123 69.01 -61.23 69.54
C ARG A 123 68.47 -59.99 70.24
N GLN A 124 69.12 -59.56 71.32
CA GLN A 124 68.65 -58.43 72.12
C GLN A 124 68.68 -57.10 71.34
N VAL A 125 69.68 -56.92 70.47
CA VAL A 125 69.83 -55.70 69.68
C VAL A 125 68.78 -55.65 68.56
N ALA A 126 68.54 -56.78 67.88
CA ALA A 126 67.55 -56.89 66.83
C ALA A 126 66.11 -56.79 67.38
N ASP A 127 65.82 -57.44 68.51
CA ASP A 127 64.51 -57.39 69.17
C ASP A 127 64.10 -55.96 69.53
N ARG A 128 65.01 -55.23 70.20
CA ARG A 128 64.77 -53.82 70.56
C ARG A 128 64.52 -52.95 69.32
N PHE A 129 65.34 -53.10 68.29
CA PHE A 129 65.21 -52.32 67.06
C PHE A 129 63.89 -52.59 66.34
N LEU A 130 63.51 -53.87 66.19
CA LEU A 130 62.26 -54.24 65.52
C LEU A 130 61.03 -53.74 66.30
N LYS A 131 61.04 -53.86 67.63
CA LYS A 131 59.95 -53.34 68.48
C LYS A 131 59.81 -51.82 68.38
N GLU A 132 60.91 -51.10 68.27
CA GLU A 132 60.87 -49.64 68.13
C GLU A 132 60.27 -49.20 66.78
N VAL A 133 60.52 -49.95 65.69
CA VAL A 133 59.98 -49.65 64.37
C VAL A 133 58.52 -50.12 64.21
N PHE A 134 58.20 -51.33 64.64
CA PHE A 134 56.98 -52.04 64.23
C PHE A 134 55.93 -52.21 65.33
N ARG A 135 56.20 -51.86 66.59
CA ARG A 135 55.20 -52.00 67.66
C ARG A 135 53.99 -51.09 67.38
N PRO A 136 52.74 -51.62 67.41
CA PRO A 136 51.55 -50.83 67.15
C PRO A 136 51.41 -49.63 68.11
N ASN A 137 51.04 -48.47 67.56
CA ASN A 137 50.70 -47.26 68.32
C ASN A 137 49.23 -46.90 68.03
N ARG A 138 48.48 -46.41 69.02
CA ARG A 138 47.05 -46.05 68.85
C ARG A 138 46.81 -44.84 67.94
N TYR A 139 47.85 -44.03 67.73
CA TYR A 139 47.79 -42.80 66.95
C TYR A 139 48.35 -42.94 65.53
N GLU A 140 48.76 -44.14 65.15
CA GLU A 140 49.38 -44.42 63.87
C GLU A 140 48.69 -45.63 63.21
N GLU A 141 48.73 -45.70 61.89
CA GLU A 141 48.23 -46.89 61.18
C GLU A 141 49.18 -48.06 61.41
N ARG A 142 48.59 -49.25 61.63
CA ARG A 142 49.36 -50.47 61.93
C ARG A 142 50.18 -50.91 60.73
N VAL A 143 51.43 -51.24 60.97
CA VAL A 143 52.41 -51.63 59.95
C VAL A 143 52.45 -53.15 59.82
N LEU A 144 52.25 -53.66 58.60
CA LEU A 144 52.24 -55.10 58.33
C LEU A 144 53.66 -55.66 58.20
N LEU A 145 54.25 -56.12 59.31
CA LEU A 145 55.55 -56.82 59.32
C LEU A 145 55.36 -58.30 58.87
N ARG A 146 55.96 -58.69 57.74
CA ARG A 146 55.82 -60.04 57.16
C ARG A 146 56.94 -61.00 57.52
N GLY A 147 58.14 -60.51 57.83
CA GLY A 147 59.23 -61.39 58.23
C GLY A 147 60.57 -60.70 58.41
N VAL A 148 61.50 -61.42 59.03
CA VAL A 148 62.86 -60.96 59.35
C VAL A 148 63.87 -62.00 58.86
N TYR A 149 64.83 -61.57 58.04
CA TYR A 149 65.74 -62.48 57.34
C TYR A 149 67.19 -62.02 57.45
N PHE A 150 68.11 -62.98 57.47
CA PHE A 150 69.56 -62.78 57.56
C PHE A 150 70.20 -63.19 56.25
N THR A 151 70.91 -62.25 55.63
CA THR A 151 71.44 -62.42 54.27
C THR A 151 72.86 -61.89 54.16
N SER A 152 73.63 -62.46 53.24
CA SER A 152 74.94 -61.96 52.88
C SER A 152 75.09 -61.88 51.36
N GLY A 153 75.55 -60.71 50.89
CA GLY A 153 75.80 -60.42 49.48
C GLY A 153 77.25 -60.71 49.07
N THR A 154 77.69 -60.14 47.95
CA THR A 154 79.10 -60.19 47.52
C THR A 154 80.02 -59.38 48.45
N GLN A 155 81.18 -59.93 48.78
CA GLN A 155 82.04 -59.55 49.92
C GLN A 155 82.81 -58.23 49.74
N GLU A 156 82.74 -57.35 50.75
CA GLU A 156 83.72 -56.30 51.07
C GLU A 156 83.75 -56.06 52.60
N GLY A 157 84.88 -56.33 53.29
CA GLY A 157 85.10 -55.96 54.70
C GLY A 157 85.87 -56.99 55.57
N THR A 158 86.48 -56.52 56.66
CA THR A 158 87.12 -57.38 57.70
C THR A 158 86.08 -57.91 58.71
N PRO A 159 86.09 -59.20 59.08
CA PRO A 159 85.15 -59.78 60.05
C PRO A 159 85.17 -59.09 61.43
N ILE A 160 84.02 -59.07 62.10
CA ILE A 160 83.80 -58.45 63.42
C ILE A 160 83.68 -59.55 64.48
N ASP A 161 84.54 -59.51 65.51
CA ASP A 161 84.47 -60.37 66.68
C ASP A 161 84.02 -59.56 67.91
N ARG A 162 82.79 -59.79 68.39
CA ARG A 162 82.21 -59.06 69.54
C ARG A 162 82.66 -59.64 70.87
N LEU A 163 82.74 -60.97 71.01
CA LEU A 163 83.13 -61.62 72.27
C LEU A 163 84.58 -61.33 72.61
N MET A 164 85.51 -61.43 71.65
CA MET A 164 86.91 -61.07 71.91
C MET A 164 87.10 -59.55 72.02
N SER A 165 86.31 -58.72 71.33
CA SER A 165 86.42 -57.26 71.50
C SER A 165 85.89 -56.76 72.86
N ALA A 166 84.86 -57.41 73.42
CA ALA A 166 84.35 -57.09 74.76
C ALA A 166 85.24 -57.64 75.88
N LEU A 167 85.91 -58.78 75.65
CA LEU A 167 86.88 -59.36 76.58
C LEU A 167 88.26 -58.70 76.49
N ALA A 168 88.71 -58.26 75.32
CA ALA A 168 89.98 -57.54 75.15
C ALA A 168 89.93 -56.10 75.70
N SER A 169 88.78 -55.43 75.65
CA SER A 169 88.60 -54.09 76.25
C SER A 169 88.57 -54.12 77.78
N THR A 170 88.23 -55.27 78.38
CA THR A 170 88.15 -55.46 79.84
C THR A 170 89.42 -56.05 80.45
N PHE A 171 90.22 -56.83 79.71
CA PHE A 171 91.43 -57.50 80.22
C PHE A 171 92.77 -57.03 79.62
N GLY A 172 92.80 -56.00 78.76
CA GLY A 172 94.05 -55.35 78.32
C GLY A 172 95.02 -56.24 77.51
N LEU A 173 94.51 -57.26 76.82
CA LEU A 173 95.31 -58.20 76.01
C LEU A 173 95.52 -57.70 74.58
N ASN A 174 96.71 -57.94 74.02
CA ASN A 174 97.14 -57.45 72.71
C ASN A 174 96.47 -58.23 71.56
N ARG A 175 95.86 -57.51 70.59
CA ARG A 175 95.16 -58.09 69.43
C ARG A 175 96.10 -58.95 68.59
N GLN A 176 95.87 -60.26 68.53
CA GLN A 176 96.40 -61.07 67.42
C GLN A 176 95.45 -60.95 66.23
N THR A 177 96.02 -60.51 65.10
CA THR A 177 95.33 -60.26 63.84
C THR A 177 94.91 -61.58 63.18
N LEU A 178 93.60 -61.79 63.04
CA LEU A 178 93.04 -62.82 62.16
C LEU A 178 93.46 -62.51 60.70
N SER A 179 93.93 -63.53 59.99
CA SER A 179 94.41 -63.47 58.61
C SER A 179 93.35 -63.00 57.61
N THR A 180 93.77 -62.17 56.65
CA THR A 180 92.96 -61.61 55.57
C THR A 180 92.43 -62.71 54.65
N PHE A 181 91.12 -62.86 54.54
CA PHE A 181 90.50 -63.79 53.59
C PHE A 181 90.56 -63.23 52.16
N SER A 182 91.08 -64.03 51.22
CA SER A 182 91.06 -63.78 49.77
C SER A 182 90.31 -64.92 49.08
N GLY A 183 89.01 -64.74 48.83
CA GLY A 183 88.17 -65.68 48.11
C GLY A 183 87.15 -64.97 47.21
N LYS A 184 86.76 -65.60 46.09
CA LYS A 184 85.70 -65.10 45.19
C LYS A 184 84.36 -65.06 45.94
N GLY A 185 83.69 -63.91 45.94
CA GLY A 185 82.49 -63.65 46.73
C GLY A 185 81.36 -64.66 46.50
N ARG A 186 80.83 -65.22 47.60
CA ARG A 186 79.69 -66.14 47.63
C ARG A 186 78.50 -65.44 48.30
N SER A 187 77.32 -65.46 47.68
CA SER A 187 76.08 -65.00 48.33
C SER A 187 75.50 -66.10 49.22
N TYR A 188 74.95 -65.71 50.37
CA TYR A 188 74.24 -66.58 51.29
C TYR A 188 72.83 -66.05 51.55
N PHE A 189 71.85 -66.94 51.46
CA PHE A 189 70.48 -66.83 51.94
C PHE A 189 69.57 -65.75 51.31
N ILE A 190 69.92 -65.20 50.15
CA ILE A 190 69.14 -64.13 49.49
C ILE A 190 68.28 -64.59 48.31
N THR A 191 68.70 -65.63 47.57
CA THR A 191 68.09 -65.96 46.27
C THR A 191 66.66 -66.48 46.40
N ARG A 192 66.41 -67.52 47.21
CA ARG A 192 65.06 -68.04 47.42
C ARG A 192 64.19 -67.10 48.27
N LEU A 193 64.80 -66.23 49.09
CA LEU A 193 64.05 -65.22 49.84
C LEU A 193 63.29 -64.27 48.92
N LEU A 194 63.96 -63.71 47.91
CA LEU A 194 63.31 -62.81 46.96
C LEU A 194 62.30 -63.56 46.07
N ARG A 195 62.73 -64.70 45.50
CA ARG A 195 61.95 -65.44 44.50
C ARG A 195 60.74 -66.16 45.09
N ASP A 196 60.90 -66.82 46.23
CA ASP A 196 59.93 -67.78 46.76
C ASP A 196 59.11 -67.21 47.93
N VAL A 197 59.53 -66.08 48.53
CA VAL A 197 58.81 -65.45 49.65
C VAL A 197 58.32 -64.04 49.31
N ILE A 198 59.22 -63.12 48.96
CA ILE A 198 58.84 -61.69 48.81
C ILE A 198 57.99 -61.44 47.56
N PHE A 199 58.38 -61.95 46.39
CA PHE A 199 57.63 -61.69 45.14
C PHE A 199 56.26 -62.39 45.05
N PRO A 200 56.08 -63.64 45.50
CA PRO A 200 54.76 -64.28 45.49
C PRO A 200 53.73 -63.57 46.36
N GLU A 201 54.15 -62.84 47.40
CA GLU A 201 53.27 -62.08 48.30
C GLU A 201 52.92 -60.66 47.78
N ALA A 202 53.19 -60.33 46.52
CA ALA A 202 52.95 -58.99 45.96
C ALA A 202 51.48 -58.53 45.96
N GLU A 203 50.52 -59.45 45.92
CA GLU A 203 49.07 -59.15 45.89
C GLU A 203 48.49 -58.76 47.26
N ILE A 204 49.27 -58.83 48.35
CA ILE A 204 48.82 -58.47 49.70
C ILE A 204 48.59 -56.94 49.84
N ALA A 205 49.17 -56.12 48.95
CA ALA A 205 48.92 -54.69 48.91
C ALA A 205 47.53 -54.38 48.30
N GLY A 206 46.55 -54.01 49.13
CA GLY A 206 45.16 -53.74 48.71
C GLY A 206 44.95 -52.45 47.89
N ALA A 207 43.70 -52.21 47.44
CA ALA A 207 43.31 -51.02 46.65
C ALA A 207 42.78 -49.85 47.52
N ASN A 208 42.83 -48.63 46.98
CA ASN A 208 42.41 -47.41 47.69
C ASN A 208 40.87 -47.27 47.78
N LEU A 209 40.33 -47.45 49.00
CA LEU A 209 38.89 -47.48 49.31
C LEU A 209 38.13 -46.17 49.05
N LYS A 210 38.81 -45.00 49.01
CA LYS A 210 38.15 -43.70 48.77
C LYS A 210 37.65 -43.55 47.33
N ILE A 211 38.44 -44.05 46.37
CA ILE A 211 38.14 -43.93 44.93
C ILE A 211 36.94 -44.81 44.56
N GLU A 212 36.82 -45.98 45.17
CA GLU A 212 35.77 -46.94 44.88
C GLU A 212 34.37 -46.43 45.29
N ARG A 213 34.27 -45.79 46.46
CA ARG A 213 33.02 -45.14 46.92
C ARG A 213 32.59 -43.98 46.04
N TRP A 214 33.54 -43.17 45.58
CA TRP A 214 33.26 -42.04 44.68
C TRP A 214 32.72 -42.50 43.33
N ARG A 215 33.29 -43.57 42.75
CA ARG A 215 32.79 -44.19 41.51
C ARG A 215 31.35 -44.68 41.63
N ALA A 216 31.00 -45.33 42.75
CA ALA A 216 29.64 -45.83 42.97
C ALA A 216 28.58 -44.71 43.01
N TRP A 217 28.90 -43.56 43.63
CA TRP A 217 28.01 -42.39 43.65
C TRP A 217 27.83 -41.76 42.27
N ILE A 218 28.90 -41.67 41.47
CA ILE A 218 28.82 -41.20 40.09
C ILE A 218 27.93 -42.11 39.25
N GLN A 219 28.07 -43.44 39.38
CA GLN A 219 27.23 -44.39 38.64
C GLN A 219 25.74 -44.23 39.00
N ARG A 220 25.41 -44.10 40.29
CA ARG A 220 24.03 -43.84 40.73
C ARG A 220 23.49 -42.52 40.18
N GLY A 221 24.30 -41.46 40.19
CA GLY A 221 23.95 -40.18 39.57
C GLY A 221 23.70 -40.30 38.08
N ALA A 222 24.54 -41.05 37.36
CA ALA A 222 24.37 -41.31 35.93
C ALA A 222 23.08 -42.09 35.62
N TYR A 223 22.75 -43.12 36.41
CA TYR A 223 21.50 -43.86 36.25
C TYR A 223 20.26 -42.99 36.53
N ALA A 224 20.30 -42.15 37.57
CA ALA A 224 19.20 -41.23 37.88
C ALA A 224 19.00 -40.18 36.77
N ALA A 225 20.10 -39.62 36.24
CA ALA A 225 20.05 -38.68 35.12
C ALA A 225 19.52 -39.35 33.84
N ALA A 226 19.96 -40.56 33.52
CA ALA A 226 19.46 -41.32 32.37
C ALA A 226 17.95 -41.61 32.48
N LEU A 227 17.48 -42.00 33.67
CA LEU A 227 16.05 -42.21 33.92
C LEU A 227 15.25 -40.91 33.73
N LEU A 228 15.73 -39.79 34.29
CA LEU A 228 15.09 -38.49 34.17
C LEU A 228 14.98 -38.04 32.70
N ILE A 229 16.07 -38.15 31.94
CA ILE A 229 16.09 -37.82 30.50
C ILE A 229 15.08 -38.69 29.74
N THR A 230 15.02 -39.99 30.06
CA THR A 230 14.08 -40.92 29.41
C THR A 230 12.63 -40.55 29.72
N VAL A 231 12.31 -40.20 30.97
CA VAL A 231 10.96 -39.77 31.37
C VAL A 231 10.57 -38.46 30.68
N ILE A 232 11.48 -37.48 30.60
CA ILE A 232 11.24 -36.22 29.90
C ILE A 232 11.01 -36.46 28.40
N ALA A 233 11.87 -37.26 27.75
CA ALA A 233 11.72 -37.59 26.34
C ALA A 233 10.37 -38.29 26.07
N ALA A 234 9.99 -39.26 26.91
CA ALA A 234 8.69 -39.93 26.81
C ALA A 234 7.52 -38.94 26.97
N ALA A 235 7.58 -38.03 27.94
CA ALA A 235 6.56 -37.00 28.14
C ALA A 235 6.44 -36.05 26.94
N LEU A 236 7.58 -35.61 26.37
CA LEU A 236 7.60 -34.76 25.18
C LEU A 236 7.03 -35.48 23.95
N TRP A 237 7.33 -36.77 23.76
CA TRP A 237 6.73 -37.55 22.67
C TRP A 237 5.23 -37.81 22.86
N VAL A 238 4.78 -38.16 24.05
CA VAL A 238 3.35 -38.36 24.34
C VAL A 238 2.56 -37.08 24.13
N THR A 239 3.08 -35.94 24.59
CA THR A 239 2.44 -34.64 24.37
C THR A 239 2.44 -34.24 22.90
N SER A 240 3.54 -34.48 22.17
CA SER A 240 3.61 -34.28 20.72
C SER A 240 2.61 -35.15 19.96
N TYR A 241 2.49 -36.42 20.34
CA TYR A 241 1.53 -37.35 19.73
C TYR A 241 0.09 -36.90 19.98
N ALA A 242 -0.29 -36.63 21.23
CA ALA A 242 -1.65 -36.20 21.58
C ALA A 242 -2.06 -34.90 20.87
N ARG A 243 -1.15 -33.94 20.74
CA ARG A 243 -1.44 -32.69 20.01
C ARG A 243 -1.57 -32.89 18.51
N ASN A 244 -0.75 -33.76 17.90
CA ASN A 244 -0.88 -34.09 16.49
C ASN A 244 -2.17 -34.87 16.21
N GLU A 245 -2.59 -35.76 17.11
CA GLU A 245 -3.87 -36.48 17.00
C GLU A 245 -5.07 -35.53 17.02
N MET A 246 -5.08 -34.58 17.96
CA MET A 246 -6.13 -33.53 17.98
C MET A 246 -6.11 -32.67 16.71
N TYR A 247 -4.92 -32.36 16.18
CA TYR A 247 -4.78 -31.62 14.94
C TYR A 247 -5.36 -32.40 13.74
N VAL A 248 -5.07 -33.69 13.63
CA VAL A 248 -5.64 -34.58 12.59
C VAL A 248 -7.16 -34.63 12.68
N GLN A 249 -7.72 -34.76 13.89
CA GLN A 249 -9.17 -34.75 14.12
C GLN A 249 -9.82 -33.41 13.74
N ALA A 250 -9.14 -32.29 14.01
CA ALA A 250 -9.62 -30.97 13.63
C ALA A 250 -9.65 -30.79 12.09
N VAL A 251 -8.63 -31.29 11.40
CA VAL A 251 -8.60 -31.32 9.92
C VAL A 251 -9.74 -32.20 9.38
N GLU A 252 -9.96 -33.40 9.93
CA GLU A 252 -11.05 -34.28 9.49
C GLU A 252 -12.43 -33.64 9.69
N LYS A 253 -12.64 -32.99 10.84
CA LYS A 253 -13.89 -32.27 11.10
C LYS A 253 -14.14 -31.16 10.06
N GLN A 254 -13.10 -30.39 9.72
CA GLN A 254 -13.24 -29.32 8.74
C GLN A 254 -13.38 -29.85 7.32
N ARG A 255 -12.71 -30.96 6.97
CA ARG A 255 -12.88 -31.68 5.71
C ARG A 255 -14.35 -32.04 5.47
N LEU A 256 -15.05 -32.55 6.49
CA LEU A 256 -16.48 -32.88 6.40
C LEU A 256 -17.37 -31.65 6.15
N VAL A 257 -17.00 -30.49 6.70
CA VAL A 257 -17.70 -29.21 6.41
C VAL A 257 -17.50 -28.83 4.95
N VAL A 258 -16.27 -28.88 4.45
CA VAL A 258 -15.96 -28.59 3.04
C VAL A 258 -16.72 -29.53 2.10
N GLU A 259 -16.74 -30.84 2.40
CA GLU A 259 -17.48 -31.84 1.61
C GLU A 259 -18.99 -31.53 1.54
N LYS A 260 -19.57 -31.12 2.67
CA LYS A 260 -20.97 -30.69 2.73
C LYS A 260 -21.23 -29.43 1.90
N GLU A 261 -20.36 -28.43 1.97
CA GLU A 261 -20.51 -27.18 1.21
C GLU A 261 -20.27 -27.38 -0.29
N ILE A 262 -19.39 -28.31 -0.70
CA ILE A 262 -19.25 -28.72 -2.10
C ILE A 262 -20.57 -29.29 -2.63
N ALA A 263 -21.22 -30.15 -1.84
CA ALA A 263 -22.51 -30.74 -2.23
C ALA A 263 -23.67 -29.74 -2.22
N ALA A 264 -23.60 -28.69 -1.40
CA ALA A 264 -24.60 -27.62 -1.34
C ALA A 264 -24.49 -26.64 -2.51
N LEU A 265 -23.30 -26.49 -3.09
CA LEU A 265 -23.04 -25.54 -4.16
C LEU A 265 -23.50 -26.07 -5.52
N SER A 266 -24.64 -25.57 -6.01
CA SER A 266 -25.16 -25.95 -7.34
C SER A 266 -24.19 -25.52 -8.46
N PRO A 267 -23.91 -26.40 -9.46
CA PRO A 267 -23.12 -26.05 -10.64
C PRO A 267 -23.69 -24.86 -11.44
N ASP A 268 -25.02 -24.70 -11.45
CA ASP A 268 -25.71 -23.67 -12.25
C ASP A 268 -25.73 -22.29 -11.57
N GLN A 269 -25.28 -22.20 -10.31
CA GLN A 269 -25.27 -20.93 -9.58
C GLN A 269 -24.09 -20.07 -10.05
N SER A 270 -24.39 -18.93 -10.67
CA SER A 270 -23.41 -18.01 -11.26
C SER A 270 -22.88 -16.93 -10.29
N ASP A 271 -23.51 -16.75 -9.13
CA ASP A 271 -23.09 -15.75 -8.14
C ASP A 271 -21.78 -16.16 -7.42
N PRO A 272 -20.69 -15.38 -7.52
CA PRO A 272 -19.45 -15.65 -6.79
C PRO A 272 -19.63 -15.66 -5.27
N ALA A 273 -20.58 -14.87 -4.74
CA ALA A 273 -20.86 -14.82 -3.30
C ALA A 273 -21.42 -16.14 -2.75
N ALA A 274 -22.05 -16.96 -3.60
CA ALA A 274 -22.54 -18.28 -3.20
C ALA A 274 -21.41 -19.27 -2.88
N ALA A 275 -20.20 -19.06 -3.41
CA ALA A 275 -19.03 -19.90 -3.11
C ALA A 275 -18.37 -19.54 -1.77
N LEU A 276 -18.74 -18.42 -1.15
CA LEU A 276 -18.08 -17.88 0.04
C LEU A 276 -18.09 -18.85 1.24
N PRO A 277 -19.19 -19.55 1.60
CA PRO A 277 -19.15 -20.54 2.68
C PRO A 277 -18.17 -21.68 2.42
N LEU A 278 -18.12 -22.19 1.18
CA LEU A 278 -17.20 -23.24 0.76
C LEU A 278 -15.74 -22.77 0.84
N LEU A 279 -15.45 -21.58 0.30
CA LEU A 279 -14.09 -21.03 0.28
C LEU A 279 -13.60 -20.69 1.68
N ASN A 280 -14.45 -20.12 2.54
CA ASN A 280 -14.13 -19.88 3.95
C ASN A 280 -13.85 -21.20 4.68
N ALA A 281 -14.68 -22.24 4.45
CA ALA A 281 -14.49 -23.53 5.08
C ALA A 281 -13.17 -24.19 4.65
N ALA A 282 -12.81 -24.10 3.36
CA ALA A 282 -11.57 -24.64 2.82
C ALA A 282 -10.34 -23.85 3.28
N ARG A 283 -10.46 -22.52 3.39
CA ARG A 283 -9.39 -21.64 3.86
C ARG A 283 -9.06 -21.86 5.34
N ALA A 284 -10.08 -22.13 6.14
CA ALA A 284 -10.00 -22.38 7.59
C ALA A 284 -9.60 -23.82 7.97
N ILE A 285 -9.20 -24.67 7.02
CA ILE A 285 -8.63 -25.98 7.36
C ILE A 285 -7.35 -25.76 8.20
N PRO A 286 -7.23 -26.36 9.40
CA PRO A 286 -6.08 -26.13 10.28
C PRO A 286 -4.74 -26.42 9.60
N GLY A 287 -3.79 -25.48 9.69
CA GLY A 287 -2.50 -25.56 8.98
C GLY A 287 -2.59 -25.34 7.47
N GLY A 288 -3.77 -24.97 6.95
CA GLY A 288 -4.02 -24.62 5.55
C GLY A 288 -3.67 -23.16 5.24
N TYR A 289 -4.43 -22.55 4.33
CA TYR A 289 -4.10 -21.23 3.78
C TYR A 289 -4.08 -20.11 4.83
N ASP A 290 -4.95 -20.12 5.84
CA ASP A 290 -4.95 -19.10 6.91
C ASP A 290 -3.74 -19.19 7.87
N ASP A 291 -3.27 -20.41 8.12
CA ASP A 291 -2.17 -20.68 9.05
C ASP A 291 -0.82 -20.81 8.34
N ARG A 292 -0.74 -20.55 7.03
CA ARG A 292 0.47 -20.82 6.21
C ARG A 292 1.74 -20.11 6.70
N ASP A 293 1.58 -18.94 7.32
CA ASP A 293 2.65 -18.13 7.87
C ASP A 293 2.84 -18.37 9.38
N ALA A 294 1.97 -19.18 10.01
CA ALA A 294 2.08 -19.56 11.40
C ALA A 294 3.12 -20.69 11.53
N GLY A 295 4.25 -20.38 12.16
CA GLY A 295 5.31 -21.35 12.40
C GLY A 295 4.86 -22.57 13.22
N VAL A 296 5.63 -23.67 13.16
CA VAL A 296 5.29 -24.93 13.82
C VAL A 296 5.29 -24.76 15.35
N PRO A 297 4.18 -25.04 16.06
CA PRO A 297 4.16 -25.02 17.51
C PRO A 297 5.14 -26.04 18.09
N TRP A 298 6.05 -25.60 18.97
CA TRP A 298 7.16 -26.43 19.49
C TRP A 298 6.72 -27.76 20.09
N LEU A 299 5.60 -27.79 20.82
CA LEU A 299 5.05 -29.00 21.44
C LEU A 299 4.58 -30.06 20.43
N MET A 300 4.42 -29.71 19.16
CA MET A 300 4.07 -30.64 18.09
C MET A 300 5.30 -31.10 17.28
N GLY A 301 6.46 -30.45 17.48
CA GLY A 301 7.64 -30.51 16.61
C GLY A 301 8.66 -31.60 16.91
N PHE A 302 8.41 -32.51 17.87
CA PHE A 302 9.35 -33.56 18.26
C PHE A 302 9.43 -34.74 17.26
N GLY A 303 9.46 -34.45 15.96
CA GLY A 303 9.54 -35.41 14.86
C GLY A 303 8.21 -36.03 14.41
N LEU A 304 7.10 -35.71 15.09
CA LEU A 304 5.77 -36.27 14.82
C LEU A 304 4.80 -35.30 14.15
N TYR A 305 5.26 -34.10 13.77
CA TYR A 305 4.40 -33.04 13.22
C TYR A 305 3.74 -33.45 11.89
N GLN A 306 2.41 -33.44 11.84
CA GLN A 306 1.63 -33.77 10.64
C GLN A 306 1.21 -32.56 9.81
N GLY A 307 1.36 -31.33 10.32
CA GLY A 307 0.85 -30.13 9.65
C GLY A 307 1.52 -29.83 8.31
N ASN A 308 2.79 -30.20 8.12
CA ASN A 308 3.43 -30.04 6.79
C ASN A 308 2.77 -30.92 5.71
N LYS A 309 2.29 -32.11 6.07
CA LYS A 309 1.64 -33.04 5.13
C LYS A 309 0.19 -32.64 4.90
N LEU A 310 -0.58 -32.47 5.99
CA LEU A 310 -2.01 -32.18 5.91
C LEU A 310 -2.29 -30.72 5.52
N GLY A 311 -1.51 -29.78 6.05
CA GLY A 311 -1.61 -28.37 5.74
C GLY A 311 -1.18 -28.04 4.30
N GLY A 312 -0.10 -28.66 3.82
CA GLY A 312 0.31 -28.54 2.41
C GLY A 312 -0.79 -29.00 1.45
N GLU A 313 -1.40 -30.16 1.70
CA GLU A 313 -2.56 -30.63 0.91
C GLU A 313 -3.79 -29.72 1.08
N ALA A 314 -4.04 -29.18 2.27
CA ALA A 314 -5.14 -28.24 2.51
C ALA A 314 -4.99 -26.95 1.68
N ILE A 315 -3.76 -26.41 1.57
CA ILE A 315 -3.47 -25.26 0.70
C ILE A 315 -3.78 -25.61 -0.76
N LEU A 316 -3.30 -26.74 -1.26
CA LEU A 316 -3.55 -27.18 -2.64
C LEU A 316 -5.04 -27.42 -2.93
N ILE A 317 -5.79 -27.94 -1.96
CA ILE A 317 -7.24 -28.11 -2.07
C ILE A 317 -7.94 -26.74 -2.18
N TYR A 318 -7.57 -25.80 -1.32
CA TYR A 318 -8.14 -24.45 -1.35
C TYR A 318 -7.82 -23.72 -2.66
N GLU A 319 -6.57 -23.75 -3.13
CA GLU A 319 -6.15 -23.19 -4.42
C GLU A 319 -6.93 -23.81 -5.59
N ARG A 320 -7.08 -25.14 -5.58
CA ARG A 320 -7.87 -25.85 -6.60
C ARG A 320 -9.35 -25.48 -6.54
N LEU A 321 -9.93 -25.24 -5.36
CA LEU A 321 -11.30 -24.77 -5.21
C LEU A 321 -11.47 -23.34 -5.72
N LEU A 322 -10.48 -22.47 -5.56
CA LEU A 322 -10.49 -21.13 -6.17
C LEU A 322 -10.57 -21.25 -7.70
N ILE A 323 -9.75 -22.10 -8.33
CA ILE A 323 -9.76 -22.28 -9.79
C ILE A 323 -11.01 -23.01 -10.28
N ARG A 324 -11.49 -24.04 -9.57
CA ARG A 324 -12.58 -24.90 -10.07
C ARG A 324 -13.98 -24.46 -9.66
N ALA A 325 -14.11 -23.75 -8.54
CA ALA A 325 -15.41 -23.30 -8.03
C ALA A 325 -15.56 -21.77 -8.11
N PHE A 326 -14.52 -20.98 -7.82
CA PHE A 326 -14.65 -19.53 -7.77
C PHE A 326 -14.45 -18.86 -9.14
N LEU A 327 -13.36 -19.17 -9.84
CA LEU A 327 -13.03 -18.59 -11.14
C LEU A 327 -14.14 -18.76 -12.20
N PRO A 328 -14.81 -19.92 -12.36
CA PRO A 328 -15.88 -20.07 -13.35
C PRO A 328 -17.06 -19.16 -13.06
N ARG A 329 -17.34 -18.88 -11.79
CA ARG A 329 -18.42 -17.95 -11.39
C ARG A 329 -18.05 -16.50 -11.68
N ILE A 330 -16.78 -16.14 -11.54
CA ILE A 330 -16.27 -14.82 -11.95
C ILE A 330 -16.42 -14.65 -13.47
N VAL A 331 -16.04 -15.66 -14.25
CA VAL A 331 -16.17 -15.65 -15.72
C VAL A 331 -17.65 -15.56 -16.14
N LEU A 332 -18.53 -16.38 -15.55
CA LEU A 332 -19.97 -16.32 -15.81
C LEU A 332 -20.62 -15.01 -15.36
N LEU A 333 -20.15 -14.40 -14.27
CA LEU A 333 -20.56 -13.07 -13.84
C LEU A 333 -20.23 -12.04 -14.92
N MET A 334 -18.99 -12.05 -15.44
CA MET A 334 -18.58 -11.17 -16.53
C MET A 334 -19.45 -11.37 -17.79
N GLU A 335 -19.75 -12.61 -18.17
CA GLU A 335 -20.66 -12.89 -19.29
C GLU A 335 -22.06 -12.29 -19.07
N ASN A 336 -22.60 -12.44 -17.87
CA ASN A 336 -23.90 -11.86 -17.53
C ASN A 336 -23.86 -10.33 -17.58
N ARG A 337 -22.76 -9.71 -17.13
CA ARG A 337 -22.56 -8.26 -17.23
C ARG A 337 -22.49 -7.76 -18.66
N LEU A 338 -21.80 -8.49 -19.55
CA LEU A 338 -21.76 -8.20 -20.98
C LEU A 338 -23.14 -8.29 -21.64
N ARG A 339 -23.99 -9.24 -21.21
CA ARG A 339 -25.36 -9.39 -21.73
C ARG A 339 -26.32 -8.32 -21.22
N GLN A 340 -26.16 -7.84 -19.98
CA GLN A 340 -27.12 -6.92 -19.33
C GLN A 340 -26.83 -5.44 -19.59
N ASN A 341 -25.57 -5.05 -19.78
CA ASN A 341 -25.17 -3.63 -19.82
C ASN A 341 -24.94 -3.10 -21.24
N THR A 342 -25.69 -3.58 -22.24
CA THR A 342 -25.54 -3.20 -23.66
C THR A 342 -25.68 -1.70 -23.93
N ASN A 343 -26.32 -0.95 -23.02
CA ASN A 343 -26.54 0.48 -23.16
C ASN A 343 -25.38 1.34 -22.64
N ASN A 344 -24.33 0.74 -22.06
CA ASN A 344 -23.17 1.46 -21.54
C ASN A 344 -21.88 0.98 -22.23
N PRO A 345 -21.47 1.60 -23.36
CA PRO A 345 -20.30 1.19 -24.12
C PRO A 345 -19.00 1.22 -23.32
N GLY A 346 -18.82 2.19 -22.41
CA GLY A 346 -17.61 2.28 -21.59
C GLY A 346 -17.49 1.14 -20.59
N TYR A 347 -18.59 0.76 -19.93
CA TYR A 347 -18.61 -0.38 -19.02
C TYR A 347 -18.45 -1.71 -19.75
N LEU A 348 -19.08 -1.88 -20.93
CA LEU A 348 -18.89 -3.06 -21.78
C LEU A 348 -17.44 -3.22 -22.22
N TYR A 349 -16.77 -2.12 -22.58
CA TYR A 349 -15.37 -2.14 -22.97
C TYR A 349 -14.47 -2.67 -21.86
N ASN A 350 -14.58 -2.08 -20.65
CA ASN A 350 -13.78 -2.49 -19.50
C ASN A 350 -14.07 -3.95 -19.10
N THR A 351 -15.35 -4.34 -19.13
CA THR A 351 -15.76 -5.72 -18.82
C THR A 351 -15.21 -6.71 -19.84
N LEU A 352 -15.28 -6.40 -21.14
CA LEU A 352 -14.74 -7.24 -22.20
C LEU A 352 -13.21 -7.34 -22.10
N ALA A 353 -12.53 -6.25 -21.76
CA ALA A 353 -11.08 -6.25 -21.55
C ALA A 353 -10.68 -7.24 -20.45
N VAL A 354 -11.29 -7.12 -19.26
CA VAL A 354 -11.03 -8.01 -18.12
C VAL A 354 -11.44 -9.45 -18.42
N TYR A 355 -12.54 -9.65 -19.14
CA TYR A 355 -13.01 -10.98 -19.56
C TYR A 355 -12.01 -11.67 -20.50
N LEU A 356 -11.45 -10.96 -21.47
CA LEU A 356 -10.42 -11.51 -22.37
C LEU A 356 -9.08 -11.73 -21.66
N MET A 357 -8.75 -10.95 -20.62
CA MET A 357 -7.56 -11.19 -19.80
C MET A 357 -7.60 -12.57 -19.11
N MET A 358 -8.79 -13.11 -18.82
CA MET A 358 -8.94 -14.42 -18.14
C MET A 358 -8.40 -15.60 -18.96
N ASP A 359 -8.18 -15.45 -20.27
CA ASP A 359 -7.71 -16.50 -21.19
C ASP A 359 -6.39 -16.13 -21.88
N ASP A 360 -5.86 -14.91 -21.66
CA ASP A 360 -4.59 -14.44 -22.23
C ASP A 360 -3.55 -14.17 -21.12
N PRO A 361 -2.59 -15.08 -20.89
CA PRO A 361 -1.60 -14.93 -19.83
C PRO A 361 -0.61 -13.78 -20.08
N VAL A 362 -0.45 -13.31 -21.32
CA VAL A 362 0.46 -12.20 -21.67
C VAL A 362 -0.19 -10.86 -21.33
N ARG A 363 -1.52 -10.77 -21.43
CA ARG A 363 -2.30 -9.55 -21.17
C ARG A 363 -2.94 -9.52 -19.79
N PHE A 364 -2.83 -10.59 -19.01
CA PHE A 364 -3.38 -10.67 -17.66
C PHE A 364 -2.72 -9.67 -16.70
N ASP A 365 -3.52 -8.76 -16.16
CA ASP A 365 -3.12 -7.86 -15.07
C ASP A 365 -4.03 -8.06 -13.85
N ALA A 366 -3.47 -8.67 -12.80
CA ALA A 366 -4.18 -8.93 -11.55
C ALA A 366 -4.79 -7.66 -10.93
N LYS A 367 -4.11 -6.52 -11.04
CA LYS A 367 -4.60 -5.27 -10.46
C LYS A 367 -5.84 -4.76 -11.18
N THR A 368 -5.79 -4.69 -12.52
CA THR A 368 -6.96 -4.27 -13.33
C THR A 368 -8.17 -5.18 -13.11
N VAL A 369 -7.96 -6.50 -13.03
CA VAL A 369 -9.03 -7.47 -12.74
C VAL A 369 -9.64 -7.22 -11.36
N LYS A 370 -8.80 -7.03 -10.33
CA LYS A 370 -9.24 -6.75 -8.97
C LYS A 370 -10.05 -5.46 -8.88
N ASP A 371 -9.50 -4.37 -9.41
CA ASP A 371 -10.12 -3.04 -9.36
C ASP A 371 -11.50 -3.05 -10.05
N TRP A 372 -11.63 -3.75 -11.19
CA TRP A 372 -12.91 -3.92 -11.88
C TRP A 372 -13.92 -4.75 -11.07
N LEU A 373 -13.51 -5.88 -10.50
CA LEU A 373 -14.40 -6.74 -9.68
C LEU A 373 -14.87 -6.03 -8.41
N GLU A 374 -13.98 -5.34 -7.71
CA GLU A 374 -14.36 -4.57 -6.52
C GLU A 374 -15.36 -3.47 -6.86
N GLN A 375 -15.18 -2.80 -8.00
CA GLN A 375 -16.13 -1.80 -8.49
C GLN A 375 -17.49 -2.43 -8.83
N ASP A 376 -17.52 -3.57 -9.53
CA ASP A 376 -18.76 -4.30 -9.85
C ASP A 376 -19.51 -4.72 -8.57
N TRP A 377 -18.77 -5.22 -7.59
CA TRP A 377 -19.32 -5.64 -6.31
C TRP A 377 -19.90 -4.48 -5.50
N GLN A 378 -19.29 -3.30 -5.56
CA GLN A 378 -19.84 -2.11 -4.90
C GLN A 378 -21.18 -1.66 -5.47
N THR A 379 -21.39 -1.83 -6.79
CA THR A 379 -22.60 -1.35 -7.46
C THR A 379 -23.70 -2.39 -7.52
N HIS A 380 -23.35 -3.68 -7.63
CA HIS A 380 -24.32 -4.74 -7.95
C HIS A 380 -24.50 -5.82 -6.87
N LEU A 381 -23.73 -5.83 -5.77
CA LEU A 381 -24.04 -6.72 -4.65
C LEU A 381 -25.34 -6.29 -3.95
N PRO A 382 -26.15 -7.24 -3.47
CA PRO A 382 -27.40 -6.92 -2.80
C PRO A 382 -27.15 -6.20 -1.46
N ARG A 383 -28.06 -5.30 -1.07
CA ARG A 383 -27.89 -4.40 0.09
C ARG A 383 -27.77 -5.11 1.44
N ASN A 384 -28.19 -6.36 1.55
CA ASN A 384 -28.05 -7.20 2.75
C ASN A 384 -26.66 -7.83 2.91
N PHE A 385 -25.76 -7.64 1.92
CA PHE A 385 -24.42 -8.19 1.97
C PHE A 385 -23.52 -7.39 2.94
N THR A 386 -23.04 -8.05 3.98
CA THR A 386 -22.31 -7.37 5.08
C THR A 386 -20.93 -6.89 4.63
N ARG A 387 -20.33 -5.97 5.39
CA ARG A 387 -18.95 -5.51 5.12
C ARG A 387 -17.96 -6.67 5.28
N GLU A 388 -18.13 -7.49 6.31
CA GLU A 388 -17.28 -8.65 6.59
C GLU A 388 -17.30 -9.67 5.44
N GLN A 389 -18.47 -9.94 4.85
CA GLN A 389 -18.59 -10.83 3.70
C GLN A 389 -17.88 -10.28 2.45
N ARG A 390 -17.85 -8.95 2.26
CA ARG A 390 -17.07 -8.33 1.17
C ARG A 390 -15.59 -8.47 1.39
N ASP A 391 -15.13 -8.24 2.61
CA ASP A 391 -13.71 -8.35 2.94
C ASP A 391 -13.24 -9.80 2.75
N GLN A 392 -14.05 -10.79 3.13
CA GLN A 392 -13.81 -12.21 2.87
C GLN A 392 -13.76 -12.54 1.37
N LEU A 393 -14.74 -12.09 0.60
CA LEU A 393 -14.80 -12.31 -0.86
C LEU A 393 -13.58 -11.71 -1.57
N THR A 394 -13.19 -10.51 -1.18
CA THR A 394 -12.01 -9.80 -1.71
C THR A 394 -10.73 -10.54 -1.34
N ALA A 395 -10.63 -11.08 -0.12
CA ALA A 395 -9.46 -11.85 0.29
C ALA A 395 -9.34 -13.20 -0.46
N HIS A 396 -10.46 -13.81 -0.84
CA HIS A 396 -10.46 -14.97 -1.75
C HIS A 396 -10.06 -14.59 -3.18
N LEU A 397 -10.49 -13.42 -3.66
CA LEU A 397 -10.05 -12.88 -4.95
C LEU A 397 -8.54 -12.64 -4.96
N ASP A 398 -7.99 -12.04 -3.91
CA ASP A 398 -6.54 -11.85 -3.78
C ASP A 398 -5.78 -13.18 -3.82
N ALA A 399 -6.29 -14.19 -3.12
CA ALA A 399 -5.71 -15.54 -3.12
C ALA A 399 -5.81 -16.23 -4.50
N LEU A 400 -6.88 -15.97 -5.26
CA LEU A 400 -7.03 -16.47 -6.63
C LEU A 400 -6.03 -15.77 -7.55
N LEU A 401 -5.99 -14.44 -7.54
CA LEU A 401 -5.14 -13.64 -8.43
C LEU A 401 -3.64 -13.86 -8.18
N ALA A 402 -3.25 -14.24 -6.95
CA ALA A 402 -1.88 -14.63 -6.63
C ALA A 402 -1.41 -15.92 -7.35
N GLN A 403 -2.34 -16.72 -7.89
CA GLN A 403 -2.04 -17.95 -8.63
C GLN A 403 -1.86 -17.72 -10.14
N ALA A 404 -1.76 -16.46 -10.59
CA ALA A 404 -1.62 -16.14 -12.01
C ALA A 404 -0.38 -16.81 -12.65
N PRO A 405 -0.46 -17.24 -13.93
CA PRO A 405 -1.59 -17.11 -14.85
C PRO A 405 -2.77 -18.04 -14.52
N LEU A 406 -3.98 -17.51 -14.64
CA LEU A 406 -5.20 -18.26 -14.33
C LEU A 406 -5.61 -19.11 -15.54
N GLU A 407 -5.73 -20.42 -15.36
CA GLU A 407 -6.33 -21.30 -16.36
C GLU A 407 -7.79 -21.55 -16.00
N SER A 408 -8.70 -20.80 -16.63
CA SER A 408 -10.13 -21.02 -16.45
C SER A 408 -10.53 -22.41 -16.96
N PRO A 409 -11.26 -23.24 -16.19
CA PRO A 409 -11.74 -24.53 -16.66
C PRO A 409 -12.90 -24.40 -17.66
N ILE A 410 -13.47 -23.21 -17.82
CA ILE A 410 -14.47 -22.89 -18.84
C ILE A 410 -13.87 -21.97 -19.89
N ALA A 411 -14.08 -22.31 -21.16
CA ALA A 411 -13.69 -21.48 -22.29
C ALA A 411 -14.60 -20.25 -22.39
N LEU A 412 -14.04 -19.13 -22.82
CA LEU A 412 -14.81 -17.90 -23.04
C LEU A 412 -15.83 -18.06 -24.19
N ASP A 413 -17.01 -17.46 -24.05
CA ASP A 413 -18.06 -17.44 -25.08
C ASP A 413 -17.63 -16.57 -26.27
N SER A 414 -17.10 -17.21 -27.31
CA SER A 414 -16.67 -16.55 -28.54
C SER A 414 -17.79 -15.78 -29.26
N VAL A 415 -19.04 -16.23 -29.13
CA VAL A 415 -20.20 -15.57 -29.76
C VAL A 415 -20.52 -14.29 -29.01
N LEU A 416 -20.51 -14.33 -27.67
CA LEU A 416 -20.69 -13.14 -26.83
C LEU A 416 -19.57 -12.13 -27.04
N ILE A 417 -18.32 -12.58 -27.14
CA ILE A 417 -17.17 -11.72 -27.47
C ILE A 417 -17.43 -11.01 -28.79
N GLN A 418 -17.79 -11.74 -29.85
CA GLN A 418 -18.00 -11.14 -31.17
C GLN A 418 -19.20 -10.18 -31.18
N ASN A 419 -20.31 -10.53 -30.53
CA ASN A 419 -21.47 -9.65 -30.41
C ASN A 419 -21.15 -8.35 -29.66
N THR A 420 -20.40 -8.45 -28.56
CA THR A 420 -19.94 -7.29 -27.78
C THR A 420 -18.99 -6.43 -28.60
N ARG A 421 -18.03 -7.04 -29.31
CA ARG A 421 -17.14 -6.33 -30.24
C ARG A 421 -17.92 -5.59 -31.32
N ASN A 422 -18.91 -6.24 -31.95
CA ASN A 422 -19.76 -5.61 -32.96
C ASN A 422 -20.50 -4.39 -32.40
N LEU A 423 -21.03 -4.48 -31.17
CA LEU A 423 -21.69 -3.37 -30.49
C LEU A 423 -20.71 -2.23 -30.16
N LEU A 424 -19.54 -2.55 -29.61
CA LEU A 424 -18.48 -1.57 -29.30
C LEU A 424 -17.92 -0.90 -30.56
N ASN A 425 -17.92 -1.60 -31.69
CA ASN A 425 -17.43 -1.12 -32.97
C ASN A 425 -18.47 -0.32 -33.78
N GLN A 426 -19.70 -0.13 -33.26
CA GLN A 426 -20.66 0.80 -33.86
C GLN A 426 -20.19 2.25 -33.80
N VAL A 427 -19.37 2.60 -32.78
CA VAL A 427 -18.74 3.92 -32.68
C VAL A 427 -17.34 3.86 -33.33
N PRO A 428 -17.06 4.70 -34.34
CA PRO A 428 -15.75 4.77 -34.97
C PRO A 428 -14.62 4.97 -33.93
N LEU A 429 -13.47 4.35 -34.17
CA LEU A 429 -12.34 4.42 -33.24
C LEU A 429 -11.89 5.88 -33.01
N SER A 430 -11.84 6.69 -34.07
CA SER A 430 -11.53 8.12 -34.00
C SER A 430 -12.45 8.86 -33.02
N GLN A 431 -13.75 8.58 -33.05
CA GLN A 431 -14.70 9.20 -32.13
C GLN A 431 -14.49 8.74 -30.67
N ARG A 432 -14.11 7.48 -30.44
CA ARG A 432 -13.78 6.97 -29.09
C ARG A 432 -12.50 7.58 -28.54
N VAL A 433 -11.45 7.65 -29.35
CA VAL A 433 -10.18 8.31 -28.99
C VAL A 433 -10.47 9.75 -28.59
N TYR A 434 -11.28 10.44 -29.41
CA TYR A 434 -11.66 11.82 -29.17
C TYR A 434 -12.51 12.01 -27.91
N GLN A 435 -13.48 11.13 -27.62
CA GLN A 435 -14.26 11.17 -26.38
C GLN A 435 -13.40 10.95 -25.12
N ARG A 436 -12.39 10.05 -25.20
CA ARG A 436 -11.42 9.85 -24.11
C ARG A 436 -10.58 11.11 -23.88
N LEU A 437 -10.16 11.77 -24.96
CA LEU A 437 -9.46 13.06 -24.91
C LEU A 437 -10.33 14.16 -24.26
N GLN A 438 -11.60 14.27 -24.64
CA GLN A 438 -12.54 15.23 -24.04
C GLN A 438 -12.79 14.98 -22.54
N SER A 439 -12.68 13.73 -22.11
CA SER A 439 -12.90 13.31 -20.71
C SER A 439 -11.65 13.46 -19.85
N TYR A 440 -10.49 13.75 -20.44
CA TYR A 440 -9.24 13.95 -19.72
C TYR A 440 -9.28 15.22 -18.86
N ARG A 441 -8.80 15.13 -17.61
CA ARG A 441 -8.81 16.21 -16.61
C ARG A 441 -7.45 16.34 -15.89
N GLY A 442 -6.36 16.21 -16.64
CA GLY A 442 -5.01 16.37 -16.11
C GLY A 442 -4.56 17.83 -15.96
N PRO A 443 -3.47 18.09 -15.22
CA PRO A 443 -2.92 19.43 -15.01
C PRO A 443 -2.36 20.07 -16.28
N GLU A 444 -2.12 19.27 -17.32
CA GLU A 444 -1.63 19.71 -18.64
C GLU A 444 -2.70 20.43 -19.47
N VAL A 445 -3.99 20.26 -19.14
CA VAL A 445 -5.09 20.96 -19.81
C VAL A 445 -5.19 22.39 -19.28
N PRO A 446 -5.11 23.43 -20.14
CA PRO A 446 -5.27 24.81 -19.70
C PRO A 446 -6.62 25.06 -19.00
N PRO A 447 -6.73 26.11 -18.18
CA PRO A 447 -8.01 26.50 -17.62
C PRO A 447 -9.00 26.94 -18.71
N GLU A 448 -10.28 26.81 -18.40
CA GLU A 448 -11.38 27.30 -19.23
C GLU A 448 -11.29 28.82 -19.45
N VAL A 449 -11.55 29.27 -20.68
CA VAL A 449 -11.60 30.69 -21.04
C VAL A 449 -13.05 31.15 -20.96
N GLY A 450 -13.41 31.70 -19.80
CA GLY A 450 -14.71 32.34 -19.59
C GLY A 450 -14.82 33.72 -20.24
N LEU A 451 -16.05 34.24 -20.36
CA LEU A 451 -16.28 35.55 -20.99
C LEU A 451 -15.59 36.71 -20.25
N THR A 452 -15.46 36.64 -18.93
CA THR A 452 -14.69 37.62 -18.13
C THR A 452 -13.20 37.67 -18.49
N VAL A 453 -12.60 36.52 -18.77
CA VAL A 453 -11.21 36.44 -19.22
C VAL A 453 -11.11 36.89 -20.67
N ALA A 454 -12.09 36.52 -21.50
CA ALA A 454 -12.07 36.81 -22.92
C ALA A 454 -12.33 38.28 -23.26
N ALA A 455 -13.30 38.91 -22.59
CA ALA A 455 -13.74 40.28 -22.83
C ALA A 455 -13.22 41.29 -21.77
N GLY A 456 -12.48 40.85 -20.76
CA GLY A 456 -11.90 41.71 -19.73
C GLY A 456 -12.83 41.98 -18.52
N PRO A 457 -12.33 42.72 -17.51
CA PRO A 457 -12.99 42.87 -16.21
C PRO A 457 -14.33 43.64 -16.26
N ASP A 458 -14.50 44.54 -17.23
CA ASP A 458 -15.73 45.30 -17.42
C ASP A 458 -16.83 44.52 -18.17
N ALA A 459 -16.54 43.30 -18.64
CA ALA A 459 -17.51 42.49 -19.39
C ALA A 459 -18.86 42.29 -18.67
N PRO A 460 -18.94 42.01 -17.35
CA PRO A 460 -20.22 41.85 -16.65
C PRO A 460 -21.07 43.12 -16.56
N ARG A 461 -20.50 44.30 -16.85
CA ARG A 461 -21.24 45.57 -16.85
C ARG A 461 -22.04 45.76 -18.13
N VAL A 462 -21.53 45.24 -19.25
CA VAL A 462 -22.07 45.50 -20.60
C VAL A 462 -22.66 44.26 -21.27
N PHE A 463 -22.18 43.06 -20.92
CA PHE A 463 -22.62 41.81 -21.54
C PHE A 463 -23.42 40.94 -20.57
N ASN A 464 -24.38 40.22 -21.13
CA ASN A 464 -25.06 39.09 -20.53
C ASN A 464 -24.96 37.89 -21.49
N ARG A 465 -25.33 36.70 -21.01
CA ARG A 465 -25.46 35.50 -21.85
C ARG A 465 -26.92 35.20 -22.13
N LYS A 466 -27.24 34.82 -23.37
CA LYS A 466 -28.59 34.37 -23.77
C LYS A 466 -28.98 33.09 -23.05
N SER A 467 -28.00 32.23 -22.78
CA SER A 467 -28.13 30.97 -22.06
C SER A 467 -28.21 31.10 -20.54
N GLU A 468 -28.07 32.32 -20.00
CA GLU A 468 -28.00 32.60 -18.55
C GLU A 468 -26.87 31.88 -17.80
N LYS A 469 -25.91 31.28 -18.52
CA LYS A 469 -24.72 30.67 -17.93
C LYS A 469 -23.86 31.72 -17.20
N PRO A 470 -23.04 31.31 -16.21
CA PRO A 470 -22.10 32.21 -15.56
C PRO A 470 -21.13 32.90 -16.52
N MET A 471 -20.69 34.11 -16.18
CA MET A 471 -19.74 34.90 -16.98
C MET A 471 -18.28 34.38 -16.91
N ASN A 472 -17.97 33.56 -15.93
CA ASN A 472 -16.65 32.92 -15.75
C ASN A 472 -16.53 31.58 -16.47
N THR A 473 -17.60 31.06 -17.08
CA THR A 473 -17.58 29.89 -17.94
C THR A 473 -17.62 30.31 -19.41
N GLY A 474 -17.17 29.44 -20.31
CA GLY A 474 -17.01 29.72 -21.72
C GLY A 474 -16.43 28.52 -22.45
N VAL A 475 -15.27 28.72 -23.10
CA VAL A 475 -14.63 27.71 -23.93
C VAL A 475 -13.71 26.83 -23.07
N PRO A 476 -13.92 25.51 -23.01
CA PRO A 476 -13.04 24.60 -22.28
C PRO A 476 -11.58 24.78 -22.72
N GLY A 477 -10.64 24.72 -21.78
CA GLY A 477 -9.22 24.99 -22.07
C GLY A 477 -8.60 24.07 -23.13
N LEU A 478 -9.20 22.90 -23.36
CA LEU A 478 -8.87 22.00 -24.46
C LEU A 478 -8.99 22.67 -25.84
N TYR A 479 -9.92 23.62 -26.02
CA TYR A 479 -10.20 24.31 -27.29
C TYR A 479 -9.64 25.75 -27.30
N THR A 480 -8.46 25.92 -26.71
CA THR A 480 -7.71 27.18 -26.71
C THR A 480 -6.43 27.03 -27.51
N TYR A 481 -5.75 28.14 -27.82
CA TYR A 481 -4.48 28.09 -28.56
C TYR A 481 -3.44 27.24 -27.82
N ARG A 482 -3.34 27.41 -26.50
CA ARG A 482 -2.48 26.58 -25.64
C ARG A 482 -2.98 25.14 -25.56
N GLY A 483 -4.30 24.92 -25.50
CA GLY A 483 -4.87 23.57 -25.50
C GLY A 483 -4.49 22.78 -26.75
N TYR A 484 -4.43 23.44 -27.91
CA TYR A 484 -3.98 22.83 -29.16
C TYR A 484 -2.48 22.51 -29.16
N TYR A 485 -1.63 23.51 -28.88
CA TYR A 485 -0.18 23.35 -29.00
C TYR A 485 0.48 22.61 -27.83
N ASP A 486 0.02 22.86 -26.61
CA ASP A 486 0.65 22.31 -25.41
C ASP A 486 0.12 20.94 -25.01
N PHE A 487 -1.12 20.61 -25.35
CA PHE A 487 -1.76 19.35 -24.98
C PHE A 487 -2.10 18.51 -26.23
N PHE A 488 -2.96 18.98 -27.12
CA PHE A 488 -3.47 18.16 -28.23
C PHE A 488 -2.37 17.62 -29.14
N LEU A 489 -1.46 18.48 -29.64
CA LEU A 489 -0.38 18.05 -30.52
C LEU A 489 0.66 17.15 -29.82
N LYS A 490 0.88 17.31 -28.51
CA LYS A 490 1.89 16.54 -27.76
C LYS A 490 1.37 15.18 -27.29
N ASP A 491 0.11 15.10 -26.88
CA ASP A 491 -0.44 13.92 -26.21
C ASP A 491 -1.38 13.09 -27.09
N SER A 492 -1.97 13.65 -28.15
CA SER A 492 -2.78 12.89 -29.10
C SER A 492 -2.02 11.69 -29.69
N PRO A 493 -0.76 11.81 -30.17
CA PRO A 493 -0.01 10.66 -30.68
C PRO A 493 0.27 9.60 -29.61
N LYS A 494 0.50 10.00 -28.35
CA LYS A 494 0.73 9.06 -27.23
C LYS A 494 -0.53 8.27 -26.90
N LEU A 495 -1.69 8.95 -26.88
CA LEU A 495 -3.00 8.34 -26.66
C LEU A 495 -3.35 7.35 -27.78
N VAL A 496 -3.10 7.72 -29.03
CA VAL A 496 -3.25 6.82 -30.19
C VAL A 496 -2.34 5.61 -30.05
N GLY A 497 -1.08 5.79 -29.61
CA GLY A 497 -0.14 4.70 -29.34
C GLY A 497 -0.63 3.76 -28.24
N GLN A 498 -1.12 4.28 -27.11
CA GLN A 498 -1.68 3.47 -26.02
C GLN A 498 -2.92 2.69 -26.47
N LEU A 499 -3.83 3.33 -27.20
CA LEU A 499 -5.06 2.71 -27.72
C LEU A 499 -4.78 1.67 -28.80
N SER A 500 -3.70 1.81 -29.59
CA SER A 500 -3.24 0.76 -30.51
C SER A 500 -2.87 -0.53 -29.76
N GLY A 501 -2.33 -0.39 -28.54
CA GLY A 501 -2.05 -1.50 -27.63
C GLY A 501 -3.30 -2.14 -27.02
N GLU A 502 -4.46 -1.49 -27.11
CA GLU A 502 -5.76 -1.97 -26.64
C GLU A 502 -6.59 -2.63 -27.78
N SER A 503 -6.09 -2.63 -29.02
CA SER A 503 -6.80 -3.14 -30.22
C SER A 503 -7.18 -4.63 -30.14
N TRP A 504 -6.46 -5.43 -29.35
CA TRP A 504 -6.75 -6.83 -29.09
C TRP A 504 -8.14 -7.06 -28.44
N ILE A 505 -8.67 -6.07 -27.72
CA ILE A 505 -9.99 -6.13 -27.07
C ILE A 505 -11.11 -6.11 -28.11
N LEU A 506 -10.98 -5.26 -29.13
CA LEU A 506 -12.03 -4.98 -30.12
C LEU A 506 -12.04 -5.95 -31.30
N GLY A 507 -11.02 -6.79 -31.43
CA GLY A 507 -10.91 -7.84 -32.44
C GLY A 507 -10.43 -7.35 -33.81
N SER A 508 -10.28 -8.29 -34.73
CA SER A 508 -9.60 -8.11 -36.02
C SER A 508 -10.30 -7.22 -37.04
N ALA A 509 -11.58 -6.85 -36.82
CA ALA A 509 -12.33 -5.94 -37.69
C ALA A 509 -11.78 -4.50 -37.69
N LEU A 510 -10.97 -4.15 -36.68
CA LEU A 510 -10.26 -2.88 -36.54
C LEU A 510 -8.80 -3.14 -36.16
N GLN A 511 -8.14 -4.14 -36.79
CA GLN A 511 -6.67 -4.12 -36.75
C GLN A 511 -6.24 -2.80 -37.39
N ILE A 512 -5.93 -1.82 -36.54
CA ILE A 512 -4.97 -0.78 -36.88
C ILE A 512 -3.76 -1.61 -37.25
N SER A 513 -3.52 -1.78 -38.55
CA SER A 513 -2.25 -2.30 -38.97
C SER A 513 -1.22 -1.44 -38.25
N THR A 514 -0.21 -2.05 -37.64
CA THR A 514 0.94 -1.30 -37.12
C THR A 514 1.65 -0.52 -38.24
N ASP A 515 1.15 -0.63 -39.49
CA ASP A 515 1.37 0.29 -40.58
C ASP A 515 1.16 1.77 -40.15
N PRO A 516 2.24 2.58 -40.22
CA PRO A 516 2.19 4.01 -39.96
C PRO A 516 1.10 4.76 -40.74
N ALA A 517 0.70 4.27 -41.92
CA ALA A 517 -0.33 4.92 -42.74
C ALA A 517 -1.73 4.89 -42.12
N ASP A 518 -2.12 3.78 -41.51
CA ASP A 518 -3.44 3.66 -40.86
C ASP A 518 -3.48 4.43 -39.54
N GLN A 519 -2.35 4.49 -38.81
CA GLN A 519 -2.20 5.35 -37.64
C GLN A 519 -2.32 6.82 -38.00
N GLN A 520 -1.73 7.25 -39.12
CA GLN A 520 -1.86 8.63 -39.59
C GLN A 520 -3.31 8.98 -39.94
N ARG A 521 -4.05 8.09 -40.64
CA ARG A 521 -5.48 8.34 -40.94
C ARG A 521 -6.30 8.51 -39.66
N LEU A 522 -6.06 7.68 -38.65
CA LEU A 522 -6.75 7.79 -37.37
C LEU A 522 -6.44 9.13 -36.66
N VAL A 523 -5.17 9.55 -36.68
CA VAL A 523 -4.77 10.86 -36.15
C VAL A 523 -5.51 11.96 -36.91
N ASP A 524 -5.54 11.92 -38.24
CA ASP A 524 -6.21 12.91 -39.09
C ASP A 524 -7.71 12.99 -38.81
N GLU A 525 -8.40 11.86 -38.66
CA GLU A 525 -9.82 11.81 -38.29
C GLU A 525 -10.08 12.42 -36.90
N VAL A 526 -9.24 12.12 -35.91
CA VAL A 526 -9.32 12.73 -34.57
C VAL A 526 -9.05 14.23 -34.64
N CYS A 527 -8.08 14.67 -35.45
CA CYS A 527 -7.81 16.08 -35.70
C CYS A 527 -9.03 16.80 -36.29
N GLN A 528 -9.73 16.18 -37.26
CA GLN A 528 -10.93 16.78 -37.86
C GLN A 528 -12.07 16.92 -36.85
N LEU A 529 -12.31 15.91 -36.00
CA LEU A 529 -13.30 15.99 -34.92
C LEU A 529 -12.96 17.10 -33.92
N TYR A 530 -11.70 17.13 -33.46
CA TYR A 530 -11.22 18.15 -32.51
C TYR A 530 -11.34 19.56 -33.08
N LEU A 531 -10.90 19.81 -34.31
CA LEU A 531 -10.94 21.13 -34.94
C LEU A 531 -12.37 21.56 -35.26
N GLY A 532 -13.24 20.62 -35.63
CA GLY A 532 -14.67 20.87 -35.81
C GLY A 532 -15.33 21.35 -34.52
N ASP A 533 -15.10 20.66 -33.41
CA ASP A 533 -15.61 21.07 -32.10
C ASP A 533 -14.95 22.36 -31.61
N PHE A 534 -13.65 22.55 -31.82
CA PHE A 534 -12.95 23.79 -31.50
C PHE A 534 -13.66 24.99 -32.12
N TYR A 535 -13.99 24.90 -33.41
CA TYR A 535 -14.74 25.92 -34.12
C TYR A 535 -16.13 26.14 -33.51
N GLN A 536 -16.87 25.07 -33.23
CA GLN A 536 -18.21 25.16 -32.64
C GLN A 536 -18.18 25.81 -31.25
N GLN A 537 -17.23 25.48 -30.38
CA GLN A 537 -17.15 26.06 -29.03
C GLN A 537 -16.96 27.58 -29.05
N TRP A 538 -16.12 28.10 -29.95
CA TRP A 538 -15.94 29.53 -30.12
C TRP A 538 -17.15 30.20 -30.77
N GLN A 539 -17.76 29.55 -31.76
CA GLN A 539 -18.98 30.04 -32.40
C GLN A 539 -20.14 30.15 -31.38
N ASP A 540 -20.32 29.12 -30.54
CA ASP A 540 -21.34 29.06 -29.51
C ASP A 540 -21.13 30.12 -28.42
N LEU A 541 -19.88 30.31 -27.96
CA LEU A 541 -19.57 31.36 -26.99
C LEU A 541 -19.98 32.73 -27.55
N LEU A 542 -19.58 33.07 -28.77
CA LEU A 542 -19.90 34.37 -29.38
C LEU A 542 -21.39 34.54 -29.64
N ALA A 543 -22.07 33.49 -30.14
CA ALA A 543 -23.51 33.54 -30.42
C ALA A 543 -24.34 33.74 -29.15
N ASP A 544 -23.82 33.28 -28.01
CA ASP A 544 -24.44 33.38 -26.69
C ASP A 544 -24.22 34.75 -26.02
N VAL A 545 -23.23 35.53 -26.44
CA VAL A 545 -23.04 36.91 -25.94
C VAL A 545 -24.22 37.78 -26.39
N GLN A 546 -24.74 38.59 -25.47
CA GLN A 546 -25.67 39.67 -25.75
C GLN A 546 -25.31 40.91 -24.95
N ILE A 547 -25.69 42.10 -25.44
CA ILE A 547 -25.57 43.32 -24.66
C ILE A 547 -26.65 43.31 -23.58
N LYS A 548 -26.31 43.77 -22.39
CA LYS A 548 -27.24 43.86 -21.27
C LYS A 548 -28.42 44.78 -21.68
N PRO A 549 -29.68 44.32 -21.58
CA PRO A 549 -30.82 45.13 -21.98
C PRO A 549 -30.93 46.36 -21.07
N PHE A 550 -31.28 47.50 -21.67
CA PHE A 550 -31.48 48.76 -20.96
C PHE A 550 -32.75 49.45 -21.48
N ASN A 551 -33.46 50.14 -20.60
CA ASN A 551 -34.72 50.83 -20.91
C ASN A 551 -34.74 52.30 -20.46
N ASP A 552 -33.65 52.76 -19.86
CA ASP A 552 -33.44 54.11 -19.37
C ASP A 552 -32.14 54.70 -19.92
N LEU A 553 -32.08 56.04 -19.95
CA LEU A 553 -31.00 56.79 -20.57
C LEU A 553 -29.67 56.68 -19.81
N ASN A 554 -29.71 56.55 -18.48
CA ASN A 554 -28.49 56.50 -17.67
C ASN A 554 -27.77 55.18 -17.85
N THR A 555 -28.50 54.05 -17.82
CA THR A 555 -27.93 52.72 -18.09
C THR A 555 -27.41 52.63 -19.53
N ALA A 556 -28.11 53.22 -20.50
CA ALA A 556 -27.65 53.28 -21.89
C ALA A 556 -26.32 54.03 -22.01
N LEU A 557 -26.18 55.19 -21.34
CA LEU A 557 -24.96 55.98 -21.31
C LEU A 557 -23.80 55.23 -20.63
N GLU A 558 -24.05 54.52 -19.53
CA GLU A 558 -23.02 53.71 -18.87
C GLU A 558 -22.50 52.59 -19.80
N ILE A 559 -23.40 51.86 -20.45
CA ILE A 559 -23.03 50.77 -21.37
C ILE A 559 -22.26 51.33 -22.57
N LEU A 560 -22.74 52.41 -23.18
CA LEU A 560 -22.06 53.03 -24.33
C LEU A 560 -20.70 53.61 -23.94
N GLN A 561 -20.55 54.19 -22.75
CA GLN A 561 -19.28 54.70 -22.25
C GLN A 561 -18.25 53.57 -22.11
N VAL A 562 -18.63 52.44 -21.52
CA VAL A 562 -17.73 51.29 -21.35
C VAL A 562 -17.40 50.64 -22.70
N LEU A 563 -18.39 50.52 -23.60
CA LEU A 563 -18.18 49.92 -24.93
C LEU A 563 -17.37 50.80 -25.88
N SER A 564 -17.43 52.12 -25.76
CA SER A 564 -16.67 53.07 -26.62
C SER A 564 -15.27 53.39 -26.09
N ALA A 565 -14.96 53.02 -24.85
CA ALA A 565 -13.65 53.27 -24.25
C ALA A 565 -12.51 52.57 -25.02
N PRO A 566 -11.26 53.07 -24.92
CA PRO A 566 -10.10 52.39 -25.51
C PRO A 566 -9.91 50.95 -25.01
N THR A 567 -10.20 50.71 -23.72
CA THR A 567 -10.20 49.38 -23.08
C THR A 567 -11.57 48.69 -23.20
N SER A 568 -12.23 48.82 -24.35
CA SER A 568 -13.56 48.26 -24.58
C SER A 568 -13.58 46.74 -24.38
N PRO A 569 -14.60 46.20 -23.66
CA PRO A 569 -14.80 44.77 -23.59
C PRO A 569 -15.03 44.11 -24.95
N LEU A 570 -15.59 44.86 -25.91
CA LEU A 570 -15.79 44.41 -27.28
C LEU A 570 -14.45 44.19 -28.00
N ARG A 571 -13.50 45.12 -27.84
CA ARG A 571 -12.15 45.01 -28.41
C ARG A 571 -11.43 43.81 -27.82
N THR A 572 -11.40 43.72 -26.49
CA THR A 572 -10.71 42.64 -25.78
C THR A 572 -11.25 41.27 -26.19
N LEU A 573 -12.57 41.15 -26.38
CA LEU A 573 -13.20 39.92 -26.85
C LEU A 573 -12.73 39.53 -28.26
N ILE A 574 -12.73 40.47 -29.21
CA ILE A 574 -12.27 40.20 -30.59
C ILE A 574 -10.79 39.85 -30.60
N GLU A 575 -9.95 40.61 -29.88
CA GLU A 575 -8.51 40.34 -29.78
C GLU A 575 -8.22 38.96 -29.16
N THR A 576 -8.98 38.56 -28.13
CA THR A 576 -8.89 37.22 -27.56
C THR A 576 -9.28 36.15 -28.57
N VAL A 577 -10.40 36.32 -29.29
CA VAL A 577 -10.82 35.37 -30.33
C VAL A 577 -9.72 35.22 -31.38
N VAL A 578 -9.14 36.33 -31.84
CA VAL A 578 -8.02 36.31 -32.80
C VAL A 578 -6.82 35.56 -32.25
N ARG A 579 -6.43 35.81 -30.99
CA ARG A 579 -5.28 35.14 -30.37
C ARG A 579 -5.53 33.63 -30.17
N GLU A 580 -6.69 33.27 -29.62
CA GLU A 580 -6.98 31.87 -29.26
C GLU A 580 -7.28 30.99 -30.49
N THR A 581 -7.76 31.58 -31.58
CA THR A 581 -8.06 30.84 -32.82
C THR A 581 -6.94 30.90 -33.88
N ALA A 582 -5.80 31.54 -33.59
CA ALA A 582 -4.66 31.67 -34.50
C ALA A 582 -3.85 30.37 -34.67
N LEU A 583 -4.52 29.23 -34.82
CA LEU A 583 -3.89 27.92 -34.88
C LEU A 583 -2.91 27.78 -36.06
N ALA A 584 -3.07 28.56 -37.14
CA ALA A 584 -2.16 28.56 -38.29
C ALA A 584 -0.78 29.18 -38.01
N GLN A 585 -0.62 29.86 -36.86
CA GLN A 585 0.62 30.48 -36.46
C GLN A 585 1.21 29.70 -35.27
N PRO A 586 2.29 28.92 -35.46
CA PRO A 586 2.92 28.20 -34.37
C PRO A 586 3.52 29.17 -33.34
N PRO A 587 3.57 28.79 -32.06
CA PRO A 587 4.13 29.64 -31.02
C PRO A 587 5.60 29.91 -31.35
N ALA A 588 6.05 31.14 -31.12
CA ALA A 588 7.46 31.46 -31.22
C ALA A 588 8.26 30.49 -30.35
N ALA A 589 9.29 29.86 -30.92
CA ALA A 589 10.16 28.97 -30.17
C ALA A 589 10.65 29.70 -28.90
N PRO A 590 10.65 29.05 -27.73
CA PRO A 590 11.07 29.70 -26.49
C PRO A 590 12.44 30.34 -26.68
N ALA A 591 12.57 31.60 -26.26
CA ALA A 591 13.79 32.40 -26.35
C ALA A 591 14.89 31.92 -25.37
N ASP A 592 14.98 30.61 -25.12
CA ASP A 592 15.96 29.97 -24.25
C ASP A 592 16.83 29.01 -25.09
N ALA A 593 17.66 29.60 -25.95
CA ALA A 593 18.85 28.95 -26.49
C ALA A 593 20.10 29.85 -26.39
N ASP A 594 20.08 30.88 -25.55
CA ASP A 594 21.29 31.57 -25.09
C ASP A 594 21.82 30.85 -23.83
N LYS A 595 22.33 29.62 -24.04
CA LYS A 595 23.37 29.08 -23.16
C LYS A 595 24.71 29.42 -23.81
N PRO A 596 25.71 29.92 -23.05
CA PRO A 596 27.03 30.18 -23.61
C PRO A 596 27.59 28.89 -24.20
N LYS A 597 27.96 28.94 -25.49
CA LYS A 597 28.61 27.84 -26.21
C LYS A 597 29.98 27.57 -25.58
N ASP A 598 30.03 26.64 -24.63
CA ASP A 598 31.30 26.09 -24.16
C ASP A 598 31.83 25.11 -25.21
N THR A 599 32.61 25.67 -26.15
CA THR A 599 32.98 25.05 -27.44
C THR A 599 34.25 24.21 -27.31
N SER A 600 34.38 23.37 -26.27
CA SER A 600 35.63 22.63 -26.05
C SER A 600 35.50 21.14 -25.72
N LEU A 601 34.33 20.64 -25.29
CA LEU A 601 34.16 19.20 -25.03
C LEU A 601 33.20 18.47 -26.01
N THR A 602 32.20 19.15 -26.56
CA THR A 602 31.25 18.54 -27.51
C THR A 602 31.86 18.27 -28.89
N GLN A 603 32.84 19.08 -29.32
CA GLN A 603 33.48 18.93 -30.63
C GLN A 603 34.44 17.71 -30.71
N ARG A 604 34.92 17.21 -29.56
CA ARG A 604 35.75 15.99 -29.50
C ARG A 604 34.93 14.71 -29.38
N ILE A 605 33.67 14.81 -28.96
CA ILE A 605 32.75 13.66 -28.87
C ILE A 605 31.91 13.53 -30.15
N ALA A 606 31.68 14.63 -30.88
CA ALA A 606 30.98 14.62 -32.17
C ALA A 606 31.77 13.94 -33.32
N GLY A 607 33.10 13.84 -33.22
CA GLY A 607 33.93 13.23 -34.28
C GLY A 607 34.02 11.70 -34.26
N ILE A 608 33.43 11.03 -33.26
CA ILE A 608 33.51 9.55 -33.09
C ILE A 608 32.13 8.88 -33.19
N LEU A 609 31.05 9.67 -33.34
CA LEU A 609 29.67 9.17 -33.40
C LEU A 609 28.95 9.45 -34.74
N ASP A 610 29.62 10.10 -35.71
CA ASP A 610 29.01 10.60 -36.95
C ASP A 610 29.28 9.76 -38.22
N GLU A 611 29.52 8.45 -38.06
CA GLU A 611 29.49 7.49 -39.20
C GLU A 611 28.49 6.33 -39.00
N GLY A 612 27.64 6.38 -37.98
CA GLY A 612 26.87 5.20 -37.55
C GLY A 612 25.35 5.22 -37.73
N THR A 613 24.70 6.34 -38.03
CA THR A 613 23.23 6.41 -37.98
C THR A 613 22.63 7.34 -39.04
N LYS A 614 22.70 6.90 -40.31
CA LYS A 614 21.56 7.08 -41.22
C LYS A 614 20.56 5.97 -40.94
N SER A 615 19.95 5.97 -39.75
CA SER A 615 18.72 5.20 -39.57
C SER A 615 17.61 5.98 -40.27
N ALA A 616 17.03 5.37 -41.29
CA ALA A 616 15.75 5.78 -41.85
C ALA A 616 14.80 6.14 -40.70
N GLY A 617 14.41 7.41 -40.65
CA GLY A 617 13.45 7.89 -39.65
C GLY A 617 12.19 7.05 -39.76
N ALA A 618 11.78 6.45 -38.63
CA ALA A 618 10.38 6.13 -38.43
C ALA A 618 9.58 7.38 -38.83
N ALA A 619 8.68 7.25 -39.79
CA ALA A 619 7.89 8.36 -40.29
C ALA A 619 7.22 9.05 -39.11
N ALA A 620 7.72 10.24 -38.74
CA ALA A 620 7.08 11.06 -37.73
C ALA A 620 5.67 11.39 -38.25
N LEU A 621 4.65 11.04 -37.47
CA LEU A 621 3.26 11.36 -37.78
C LEU A 621 3.16 12.85 -38.11
N GLN A 622 2.57 13.18 -39.26
CA GLN A 622 2.46 14.56 -39.72
C GLN A 622 1.50 15.32 -38.79
N PRO A 623 1.79 16.60 -38.46
CA PRO A 623 0.89 17.42 -37.66
C PRO A 623 -0.44 17.63 -38.37
N CYS A 624 -1.51 17.73 -37.58
CA CYS A 624 -2.88 17.92 -38.06
C CYS A 624 -2.98 19.04 -39.11
N THR A 625 -3.65 18.79 -40.23
CA THR A 625 -4.07 19.86 -41.14
C THR A 625 -5.15 20.71 -40.48
N ILE A 626 -4.93 22.02 -40.39
CA ILE A 626 -5.88 22.93 -39.75
C ILE A 626 -7.13 23.08 -40.62
N ASP A 627 -8.30 23.10 -40.00
CA ASP A 627 -9.58 23.27 -40.69
C ASP A 627 -9.63 24.65 -41.36
N SER A 628 -9.86 24.67 -42.67
CA SER A 628 -10.04 25.89 -43.47
C SER A 628 -11.08 26.85 -42.89
N ARG A 629 -12.14 26.33 -42.23
CA ARG A 629 -13.18 27.14 -41.57
C ARG A 629 -12.62 27.92 -40.39
N LEU A 630 -11.73 27.32 -39.60
CA LEU A 630 -11.06 28.01 -38.49
C LEU A 630 -10.11 29.09 -38.98
N VAL A 631 -9.38 28.81 -40.07
CA VAL A 631 -8.51 29.81 -40.70
C VAL A 631 -9.36 30.99 -41.17
N ALA A 632 -10.45 30.74 -41.90
CA ALA A 632 -11.37 31.78 -42.38
C ALA A 632 -11.99 32.58 -41.21
N PHE A 633 -12.40 31.89 -40.14
CA PHE A 633 -12.94 32.51 -38.93
C PHE A 633 -11.92 33.44 -38.27
N ASN A 634 -10.68 32.97 -38.06
CA ASN A 634 -9.61 33.78 -37.49
C ASN A 634 -9.31 35.01 -38.36
N THR A 635 -9.19 34.84 -39.68
CA THR A 635 -8.92 35.95 -40.60
C THR A 635 -10.02 37.01 -40.56
N GLN A 636 -11.29 36.59 -40.50
CA GLN A 636 -12.43 37.51 -40.45
C GLN A 636 -12.37 38.44 -39.22
N TYR A 637 -11.93 37.94 -38.06
CA TYR A 637 -11.76 38.75 -36.86
C TYR A 637 -10.42 39.50 -36.81
N ALA A 638 -9.36 38.93 -37.38
CA ALA A 638 -8.05 39.57 -37.44
C ALA A 638 -8.08 40.84 -38.30
N ASP A 639 -8.85 40.82 -39.39
CA ASP A 639 -9.04 41.97 -40.28
C ASP A 639 -9.73 43.15 -39.59
N GLU A 640 -10.59 42.89 -38.59
CA GLU A 640 -11.22 43.93 -37.77
C GLU A 640 -10.22 44.65 -36.85
N VAL A 641 -9.18 43.93 -36.37
CA VAL A 641 -8.19 44.45 -35.40
C VAL A 641 -6.99 45.09 -36.08
N LYS A 642 -6.46 44.48 -37.16
CA LYS A 642 -5.23 44.96 -37.81
C LYS A 642 -5.48 46.05 -38.86
N GLY A 643 -6.62 46.00 -39.55
CA GLY A 643 -6.88 46.85 -40.72
C GLY A 643 -5.89 46.58 -41.88
N ALA A 644 -6.09 47.25 -43.01
CA ALA A 644 -5.11 47.28 -44.10
C ALA A 644 -3.95 48.21 -43.73
N ASP A 645 -2.73 47.92 -44.21
CA ASP A 645 -1.52 48.68 -43.88
C ASP A 645 -1.72 50.21 -44.05
N GLY A 646 -1.61 50.95 -42.93
CA GLY A 646 -1.76 52.41 -42.88
C GLY A 646 -3.20 52.93 -42.74
N ALA A 647 -4.22 52.07 -42.72
CA ALA A 647 -5.61 52.45 -42.48
C ALA A 647 -6.01 52.27 -41.01
N ILE A 648 -6.93 53.12 -40.52
CA ILE A 648 -7.55 52.95 -39.19
C ILE A 648 -8.30 51.61 -39.19
N PRO A 649 -8.04 50.70 -38.22
CA PRO A 649 -8.70 49.41 -38.16
C PRO A 649 -10.23 49.54 -38.15
N PRO A 650 -10.96 48.62 -38.82
CA PRO A 650 -12.41 48.64 -38.87
C PRO A 650 -13.09 48.61 -37.49
N LEU A 651 -12.46 48.01 -36.48
CA LEU A 651 -12.93 48.00 -35.10
C LEU A 651 -12.82 49.40 -34.46
N ASP A 652 -11.71 50.11 -34.65
CA ASP A 652 -11.54 51.48 -34.14
C ASP A 652 -12.61 52.41 -34.69
N LYS A 653 -12.95 52.27 -35.98
CA LYS A 653 -14.06 53.04 -36.59
C LYS A 653 -15.39 52.78 -35.89
N THR A 654 -15.69 51.53 -35.54
CA THR A 654 -16.92 51.23 -34.79
C THR A 654 -16.90 51.75 -33.36
N LEU A 655 -15.76 51.71 -32.68
CA LEU A 655 -15.65 52.28 -31.34
C LEU A 655 -15.85 53.79 -31.37
N SER A 656 -15.29 54.49 -32.37
CA SER A 656 -15.55 55.92 -32.59
C SER A 656 -17.01 56.20 -32.96
N ALA A 657 -17.67 55.33 -33.72
CA ALA A 657 -19.11 55.49 -34.00
C ALA A 657 -19.96 55.35 -32.71
N LEU A 658 -19.60 54.42 -31.81
CA LEU A 658 -20.23 54.28 -30.51
C LEU A 658 -19.93 55.47 -29.58
N GLU A 659 -18.72 56.02 -29.62
CA GLU A 659 -18.34 57.23 -28.88
C GLU A 659 -19.17 58.44 -29.34
N ASN A 660 -19.34 58.61 -30.65
CA ASN A 660 -20.20 59.64 -31.22
C ASN A 660 -21.66 59.46 -30.76
N LEU A 661 -22.15 58.21 -30.73
CA LEU A 661 -23.50 57.89 -30.25
C LEU A 661 -23.65 58.26 -28.76
N TYR A 662 -22.69 57.88 -27.93
CA TYR A 662 -22.62 58.26 -26.52
C TYR A 662 -22.65 59.78 -26.33
N SER A 663 -21.79 60.52 -27.06
CA SER A 663 -21.69 61.98 -26.96
C SER A 663 -23.02 62.66 -27.29
N GLN A 664 -23.69 62.24 -28.37
CA GLN A 664 -24.99 62.80 -28.76
C GLN A 664 -26.09 62.44 -27.76
N MET A 665 -26.12 61.21 -27.24
CA MET A 665 -27.06 60.82 -26.19
C MET A 665 -26.85 61.60 -24.89
N ASN A 666 -25.60 61.85 -24.51
CA ASN A 666 -25.26 62.63 -23.32
C ASN A 666 -25.69 64.10 -23.49
N ALA A 667 -25.52 64.68 -24.69
CA ALA A 667 -26.03 66.01 -24.99
C ALA A 667 -27.57 66.08 -24.86
N ILE A 668 -28.28 65.05 -25.33
CA ILE A 668 -29.74 64.94 -25.17
C ILE A 668 -30.14 64.80 -23.70
N ALA A 669 -29.42 63.97 -22.92
CA ALA A 669 -29.66 63.79 -21.50
C ALA A 669 -29.54 65.13 -20.74
N ARG A 670 -28.44 65.85 -20.97
CA ARG A 670 -28.20 67.18 -20.37
C ARG A 670 -29.23 68.21 -20.80
N ALA A 671 -29.63 68.21 -22.08
CA ALA A 671 -30.69 69.08 -22.56
C ALA A 671 -32.01 68.83 -21.82
N ARG A 672 -32.35 67.56 -21.59
CA ARG A 672 -33.54 67.15 -20.81
C ARG A 672 -33.49 67.61 -19.36
N GLU A 673 -32.34 67.46 -18.70
CA GLU A 673 -32.14 67.87 -17.31
C GLU A 673 -32.18 69.40 -17.14
N SER A 674 -31.63 70.14 -18.09
CA SER A 674 -31.58 71.60 -18.06
C SER A 674 -32.91 72.28 -18.45
N SER A 675 -33.85 71.54 -19.06
CA SER A 675 -35.15 72.06 -19.51
C SER A 675 -36.25 71.78 -18.48
N PRO A 676 -36.97 72.80 -17.96
CA PRO A 676 -38.09 72.61 -17.03
C PRO A 676 -39.20 71.70 -17.57
N ASP A 677 -39.40 71.74 -18.89
CA ASP A 677 -40.41 70.95 -19.62
C ASP A 677 -39.86 69.63 -20.20
N GLY A 678 -38.58 69.32 -19.98
CA GLY A 678 -37.93 68.11 -20.50
C GLY A 678 -37.89 67.99 -22.03
N ASN A 679 -38.05 69.10 -22.76
CA ASN A 679 -38.02 69.14 -24.22
C ASN A 679 -36.57 69.07 -24.74
N VAL A 680 -36.40 68.38 -25.86
CA VAL A 680 -35.10 68.25 -26.53
C VAL A 680 -35.13 69.04 -27.85
N PRO A 681 -34.17 69.95 -28.09
CA PRO A 681 -34.04 70.67 -29.35
C PRO A 681 -34.04 69.76 -30.59
N GLN A 682 -34.75 70.16 -31.64
CA GLN A 682 -34.90 69.35 -32.87
C GLN A 682 -33.55 69.08 -33.56
N ASN A 683 -32.64 70.04 -33.56
CA ASN A 683 -31.28 69.87 -34.10
C ASN A 683 -30.51 68.73 -33.41
N LEU A 684 -30.66 68.54 -32.09
CA LEU A 684 -30.03 67.43 -31.36
C LEU A 684 -30.68 66.09 -31.72
N LYS A 685 -32.02 66.06 -31.91
CA LYS A 685 -32.74 64.88 -32.39
C LYS A 685 -32.24 64.46 -33.78
N ASP A 686 -32.07 65.43 -34.69
CA ASP A 686 -31.59 65.20 -36.06
C ASP A 686 -30.12 64.74 -36.07
N GLN A 687 -29.25 65.36 -35.27
CA GLN A 687 -27.85 64.94 -35.12
C GLN A 687 -27.74 63.52 -34.58
N PHE A 688 -28.51 63.16 -33.54
CA PHE A 688 -28.55 61.81 -33.01
C PHE A 688 -29.00 60.81 -34.08
N SER A 689 -30.07 61.09 -34.82
CA SER A 689 -30.55 60.19 -35.87
C SER A 689 -29.51 59.94 -36.97
N THR A 690 -28.73 60.96 -37.33
CA THR A 690 -27.65 60.85 -38.32
C THR A 690 -26.55 59.92 -37.82
N VAL A 691 -26.10 60.12 -36.56
CA VAL A 691 -25.08 59.27 -35.94
C VAL A 691 -25.58 57.85 -35.73
N ALA A 692 -26.83 57.66 -35.33
CA ALA A 692 -27.44 56.35 -35.15
C ALA A 692 -27.51 55.58 -36.49
N ASN A 693 -27.92 56.25 -37.58
CA ASN A 693 -27.93 55.65 -38.91
C ASN A 693 -26.52 55.26 -39.38
N GLN A 694 -25.51 56.11 -39.13
CA GLN A 694 -24.13 55.78 -39.47
C GLN A 694 -23.60 54.58 -38.66
N ALA A 695 -23.84 54.56 -37.35
CA ALA A 695 -23.48 53.45 -36.48
C ALA A 695 -24.19 52.14 -36.91
N GLN A 696 -25.44 52.21 -37.37
CA GLN A 696 -26.19 51.06 -37.89
C GLN A 696 -25.58 50.51 -39.20
N VAL A 697 -25.14 51.38 -40.11
CA VAL A 697 -24.47 50.96 -41.35
C VAL A 697 -23.12 50.28 -41.04
N ASP A 698 -22.35 50.84 -40.11
CA ASP A 698 -21.07 50.25 -39.70
C ASP A 698 -21.26 48.93 -38.95
N ALA A 699 -22.30 48.83 -38.11
CA ALA A 699 -22.70 47.59 -37.45
C ALA A 699 -23.07 46.49 -38.47
N ALA A 700 -23.83 46.82 -39.52
CA ALA A 700 -24.24 45.85 -40.54
C ALA A 700 -23.07 45.22 -41.33
N ARG A 701 -21.91 45.88 -41.37
CA ARG A 701 -20.70 45.40 -42.04
C ARG A 701 -19.85 44.45 -41.19
N LYS A 702 -20.16 44.31 -39.90
CA LYS A 702 -19.38 43.50 -38.97
C LYS A 702 -19.66 42.00 -39.14
N PRO A 703 -18.71 41.12 -38.77
CA PRO A 703 -18.95 39.68 -38.71
C PRO A 703 -20.09 39.32 -37.76
N PRO A 704 -20.93 38.32 -38.09
CA PRO A 704 -21.85 37.72 -37.11
C PRO A 704 -21.06 37.08 -35.96
N PRO A 705 -21.49 37.24 -34.69
CA PRO A 705 -22.75 37.84 -34.24
C PRO A 705 -22.67 39.35 -33.92
N PHE A 706 -21.50 39.99 -34.08
CA PHE A 706 -21.28 41.39 -33.71
C PHE A 706 -22.16 42.37 -34.48
N ASN A 707 -22.48 42.07 -35.75
CA ASN A 707 -23.46 42.85 -36.50
C ASN A 707 -24.81 42.97 -35.79
N THR A 708 -25.33 41.86 -35.29
CA THR A 708 -26.61 41.79 -34.60
C THR A 708 -26.54 42.50 -33.26
N LEU A 709 -25.44 42.32 -32.52
CA LEU A 709 -25.23 42.97 -31.22
C LEU A 709 -25.18 44.49 -31.35
N LEU A 710 -24.38 45.00 -32.28
CA LEU A 710 -24.24 46.44 -32.50
C LEU A 710 -25.50 47.06 -33.10
N ASN A 711 -26.20 46.36 -34.00
CA ASN A 711 -27.49 46.82 -34.52
C ASN A 711 -28.54 46.93 -33.40
N GLN A 712 -28.62 45.93 -32.52
CA GLN A 712 -29.53 45.95 -31.39
C GLN A 712 -29.20 47.11 -30.43
N LEU A 713 -27.91 47.32 -30.11
CA LEU A 713 -27.47 48.43 -29.28
C LEU A 713 -27.89 49.79 -29.85
N VAL A 714 -27.73 50.00 -31.15
CA VAL A 714 -28.10 51.26 -31.82
C VAL A 714 -29.63 51.45 -31.80
N GLN A 715 -30.40 50.38 -32.02
CA GLN A 715 -31.87 50.42 -31.96
C GLN A 715 -32.37 50.72 -30.54
N ASP A 716 -31.86 50.02 -29.53
CA ASP A 716 -32.21 50.24 -28.12
C ASP A 716 -31.83 51.66 -27.68
N SER A 717 -30.68 52.16 -28.11
CA SER A 717 -30.24 53.54 -27.89
C SER A 717 -31.21 54.55 -28.49
N ALA A 718 -31.67 54.32 -29.73
CA ALA A 718 -32.65 55.18 -30.39
C ALA A 718 -34.01 55.16 -29.70
N ASP A 719 -34.44 53.99 -29.22
CA ASP A 719 -35.70 53.84 -28.50
C ASP A 719 -35.68 54.52 -27.12
N VAL A 720 -34.54 54.52 -26.43
CA VAL A 720 -34.38 55.21 -25.14
C VAL A 720 -34.34 56.73 -25.28
N VAL A 721 -33.79 57.24 -26.39
CA VAL A 721 -33.78 58.68 -26.70
C VAL A 721 -35.19 59.19 -27.02
N ARG A 722 -36.07 58.37 -27.61
CA ARG A 722 -37.47 58.76 -27.88
C ARG A 722 -38.21 59.17 -26.62
N SER A 723 -39.11 60.14 -26.73
CA SER A 723 -39.96 60.55 -25.61
C SER A 723 -40.94 59.42 -25.22
N VAL A 724 -41.39 59.38 -23.97
CA VAL A 724 -42.40 58.40 -23.50
C VAL A 724 -43.69 58.53 -24.32
N ARG A 725 -44.09 59.77 -24.64
CA ARG A 725 -45.27 60.06 -25.46
C ARG A 725 -45.12 59.50 -26.88
N ASP A 726 -43.96 59.69 -27.52
CA ASP A 726 -43.71 59.18 -28.87
C ASP A 726 -43.72 57.66 -28.90
N ARG A 727 -43.12 57.00 -27.88
CA ARG A 727 -43.16 55.54 -27.72
C ARG A 727 -44.60 55.03 -27.59
N LEU A 728 -45.40 55.65 -26.71
CA LEU A 728 -46.81 55.28 -26.52
C LEU A 728 -47.65 55.52 -27.78
N ASN A 729 -47.41 56.63 -28.50
CA ASN A 729 -48.10 56.95 -29.74
C ASN A 729 -47.75 55.96 -30.87
N ALA A 730 -46.48 55.59 -31.01
CA ALA A 730 -46.06 54.58 -31.98
C ALA A 730 -46.69 53.20 -31.68
N GLN A 731 -46.72 52.78 -30.41
CA GLN A 731 -47.38 51.54 -30.00
C GLN A 731 -48.90 51.58 -30.26
N TRP A 732 -49.55 52.72 -29.98
CA TRP A 732 -50.97 52.93 -30.25
C TRP A 732 -51.31 52.82 -31.75
N GLN A 733 -50.47 53.40 -32.62
CA GLN A 733 -50.61 53.30 -34.07
C GLN A 733 -50.36 51.87 -34.57
N ALA A 734 -49.30 51.20 -34.08
CA ALA A 734 -48.96 49.83 -34.45
C ALA A 734 -50.08 48.83 -34.08
N ALA A 735 -50.73 49.03 -32.92
CA ALA A 735 -51.86 48.24 -32.47
C ALA A 735 -53.17 48.52 -33.24
N LYS A 736 -53.17 49.52 -34.15
CA LYS A 736 -54.33 49.92 -34.99
C LYS A 736 -55.62 50.18 -34.21
N ILE A 737 -55.51 50.61 -32.95
CA ILE A 737 -56.67 50.75 -32.04
C ILE A 737 -57.60 51.86 -32.53
N ALA A 738 -57.04 53.02 -32.89
CA ALA A 738 -57.81 54.12 -33.46
C ALA A 738 -58.48 53.73 -34.79
N ALA A 739 -57.77 53.04 -35.68
CA ALA A 739 -58.33 52.59 -36.95
C ALA A 739 -59.51 51.63 -36.73
N PHE A 740 -59.36 50.64 -35.83
CA PHE A 740 -60.43 49.71 -35.50
C PHE A 740 -61.69 50.43 -34.98
N PHE A 741 -61.53 51.40 -34.08
CA PHE A 741 -62.65 52.18 -33.56
C PHE A 741 -63.37 52.98 -34.65
N GLN A 742 -62.61 53.64 -35.53
CA GLN A 742 -63.15 54.43 -36.63
C GLN A 742 -63.97 53.57 -37.60
N ASP A 743 -63.50 52.37 -37.91
CA ASP A 743 -64.14 51.50 -38.90
C ASP A 743 -65.36 50.76 -38.34
N ASN A 744 -65.33 50.37 -37.06
CA ASN A 744 -66.30 49.43 -36.50
C ASN A 744 -67.29 50.04 -35.52
N LEU A 745 -66.96 51.14 -34.85
CA LEU A 745 -67.72 51.66 -33.70
C LEU A 745 -68.12 53.13 -33.83
N LYS A 746 -67.37 53.94 -34.59
CA LYS A 746 -67.69 55.34 -34.81
C LYS A 746 -69.03 55.51 -35.54
N GLY A 747 -69.86 56.44 -35.06
CA GLY A 747 -71.13 56.78 -35.70
C GLY A 747 -72.20 55.70 -35.55
N ARG A 748 -72.05 54.78 -34.58
CA ARG A 748 -72.98 53.68 -34.31
C ARG A 748 -73.60 53.78 -32.91
N TYR A 749 -74.84 53.39 -32.75
CA TYR A 749 -75.47 53.30 -31.42
C TYR A 749 -74.84 52.15 -30.60
N PRO A 750 -74.58 52.30 -29.29
CA PRO A 750 -74.95 53.40 -28.37
C PRO A 750 -73.95 54.57 -28.29
N LEU A 751 -72.83 54.52 -29.02
CA LEU A 751 -71.77 55.55 -28.94
C LEU A 751 -72.17 56.87 -29.63
N ALA A 752 -72.96 56.77 -30.71
CA ALA A 752 -73.68 57.90 -31.30
C ALA A 752 -75.16 57.81 -30.88
N ARG A 753 -75.67 58.86 -30.23
CA ARG A 753 -77.08 58.89 -29.80
C ARG A 753 -78.01 58.85 -31.01
N SER A 754 -78.94 57.89 -31.02
CA SER A 754 -80.13 57.94 -31.87
C SER A 754 -81.25 58.64 -31.11
N SER A 755 -81.82 59.73 -31.64
CA SER A 755 -83.06 60.30 -31.12
C SER A 755 -84.26 59.51 -31.67
N ILE A 756 -84.89 58.66 -30.87
CA ILE A 756 -86.21 58.11 -31.20
C ILE A 756 -87.24 58.92 -30.41
N GLN A 757 -88.03 59.77 -31.07
CA GLN A 757 -89.18 60.46 -30.47
C GLN A 757 -90.44 59.58 -30.58
N TRP A 758 -91.18 59.46 -29.47
CA TRP A 758 -92.44 58.69 -29.36
C TRP A 758 -93.64 59.65 -29.34
N SER A 759 -94.73 59.34 -30.06
CA SER A 759 -96.03 60.02 -29.94
C SER A 759 -97.18 58.99 -29.97
N GLY A 760 -97.95 58.90 -28.88
CA GLY A 760 -99.18 58.10 -28.79
C GLY A 760 -100.39 58.77 -29.47
N GLY A 761 -101.38 57.96 -29.89
CA GLY A 761 -102.57 58.40 -30.65
C GLY A 761 -103.93 58.17 -29.96
N ALA A 762 -105.03 58.23 -30.73
CA ALA A 762 -106.37 57.69 -30.45
C ALA A 762 -107.20 57.61 -31.76
N PRO A 763 -108.35 56.91 -31.83
CA PRO A 763 -108.52 55.45 -31.71
C PRO A 763 -109.43 54.84 -32.82
N GLY A 764 -109.18 53.59 -33.23
CA GLY A 764 -110.19 52.78 -33.93
C GLY A 764 -109.67 51.72 -34.90
N ALA A 765 -109.32 50.54 -34.38
CA ALA A 765 -109.69 49.21 -34.90
C ALA A 765 -108.90 48.11 -34.15
N THR A 766 -109.32 46.87 -34.34
CA THR A 766 -108.97 45.68 -33.54
C THR A 766 -108.19 44.64 -34.36
N GLY A 767 -107.06 44.15 -33.81
CA GLY A 767 -106.29 42.95 -34.22
C GLY A 767 -105.06 43.24 -35.12
N ALA A 768 -103.81 42.82 -34.85
CA ALA A 768 -103.19 41.89 -33.89
C ALA A 768 -101.84 42.43 -33.35
N VAL A 769 -101.39 41.91 -32.20
CA VAL A 769 -100.14 42.23 -31.46
C VAL A 769 -99.21 41.00 -31.55
N PRO A 770 -97.86 41.05 -31.39
CA PRO A 770 -96.81 41.84 -32.03
C PRO A 770 -95.70 40.92 -32.65
N THR A 771 -94.77 41.48 -33.42
CA THR A 771 -93.34 41.31 -33.05
C THR A 771 -92.70 42.70 -33.17
N ASN A 772 -93.13 43.52 -32.21
CA ASN A 772 -92.90 44.93 -31.92
C ASN A 772 -92.98 45.93 -33.07
N THR A 773 -94.11 45.93 -33.80
CA THR A 773 -94.52 47.09 -34.61
C THR A 773 -96.01 47.34 -34.40
N ILE A 774 -96.42 48.60 -34.18
CA ILE A 774 -97.80 49.01 -34.46
C ILE A 774 -97.75 49.92 -35.69
N GLN A 775 -98.26 49.41 -36.81
CA GLN A 775 -98.64 50.15 -38.00
C GLN A 775 -100.18 50.13 -38.08
N TRP A 776 -100.80 51.27 -38.35
CA TRP A 776 -102.17 51.34 -38.86
C TRP A 776 -102.11 51.72 -40.34
N VAL A 777 -102.77 50.93 -41.18
CA VAL A 777 -103.10 51.29 -42.56
C VAL A 777 -104.60 51.13 -42.69
N ASN A 778 -105.31 52.20 -43.05
CA ASN A 778 -106.59 52.07 -43.74
C ASN A 778 -106.46 52.83 -45.08
N PRO A 779 -107.08 52.32 -46.15
CA PRO A 779 -106.75 52.63 -47.52
C PRO A 779 -107.50 53.87 -48.01
N ASP A 780 -106.95 54.43 -49.08
CA ASP A 780 -107.44 55.53 -49.88
C ASP A 780 -107.19 56.96 -49.35
N VAL A 781 -106.72 57.74 -50.32
CA VAL A 781 -106.52 59.19 -50.34
C VAL A 781 -105.24 59.69 -49.64
N GLY A 782 -104.17 59.69 -50.42
CA GLY A 782 -103.38 60.91 -50.67
C GLY A 782 -102.59 61.54 -49.51
N ALA A 783 -101.27 61.54 -49.71
CA ALA A 783 -100.30 62.54 -49.22
C ALA A 783 -99.77 62.43 -47.78
N ALA A 784 -98.58 61.81 -47.63
CA ALA A 784 -97.32 62.46 -47.24
C ALA A 784 -96.18 61.42 -47.10
N PRO A 785 -94.93 61.68 -47.53
CA PRO A 785 -93.82 60.76 -47.29
C PRO A 785 -93.40 60.81 -45.81
N SER A 786 -93.46 59.67 -45.13
CA SER A 786 -92.85 59.47 -43.81
C SER A 786 -91.32 59.51 -43.96
N ARG A 787 -90.70 60.59 -43.48
CA ARG A 787 -89.24 60.64 -43.33
C ARG A 787 -88.85 59.70 -42.19
N VAL A 788 -88.41 58.48 -42.53
CA VAL A 788 -87.64 57.65 -41.62
C VAL A 788 -86.28 58.32 -41.45
N ILE A 789 -86.10 59.05 -40.35
CA ILE A 789 -84.75 59.44 -39.92
C ILE A 789 -84.11 58.14 -39.43
N GLN A 790 -83.33 57.48 -40.30
CA GLN A 790 -82.53 56.33 -39.89
C GLN A 790 -81.53 56.80 -38.83
N GLY A 791 -81.68 56.28 -37.61
CA GLY A 791 -80.67 56.43 -36.59
C GLY A 791 -79.35 55.79 -37.05
N PRO A 792 -78.21 56.16 -36.43
CA PRO A 792 -76.95 55.49 -36.67
C PRO A 792 -77.10 53.96 -36.52
N PRO A 793 -76.51 53.15 -37.41
CA PRO A 793 -76.61 51.69 -37.32
C PRO A 793 -76.02 51.20 -36.00
N ASP A 794 -76.55 50.11 -35.44
CA ASP A 794 -76.05 49.57 -34.19
C ASP A 794 -74.61 49.06 -34.32
N ALA A 795 -73.83 49.21 -33.24
CA ALA A 795 -72.52 48.60 -33.12
C ALA A 795 -72.68 47.08 -32.99
N ALA A 796 -71.96 46.32 -33.82
CA ALA A 796 -71.96 44.87 -33.71
C ALA A 796 -71.41 44.45 -32.34
N MET A 797 -72.13 43.60 -31.61
CA MET A 797 -71.73 43.20 -30.25
C MET A 797 -70.34 42.58 -30.19
N ALA A 798 -69.94 41.80 -31.21
CA ALA A 798 -68.60 41.23 -31.30
C ALA A 798 -67.49 42.29 -31.49
N ALA A 799 -67.76 43.37 -32.21
CA ALA A 799 -66.81 44.48 -32.37
C ALA A 799 -66.74 45.32 -31.09
N PHE A 800 -67.88 45.51 -30.42
CA PHE A 800 -67.96 46.22 -29.14
C PHE A 800 -67.21 45.47 -28.03
N SER A 801 -67.40 44.14 -27.92
CA SER A 801 -66.68 43.30 -26.97
C SER A 801 -65.19 43.21 -27.26
N ARG A 802 -64.79 43.15 -28.54
CA ARG A 802 -63.37 43.17 -28.93
C ARG A 802 -62.67 44.49 -28.58
N PHE A 803 -63.39 45.61 -28.54
CA PHE A 803 -62.79 46.90 -28.21
C PHE A 803 -62.77 47.17 -26.70
N PHE A 804 -63.95 47.10 -26.05
CA PHE A 804 -64.17 47.48 -24.64
C PHE A 804 -64.07 46.32 -23.64
N GLY A 805 -64.25 45.08 -24.09
CA GLY A 805 -64.32 43.90 -23.21
C GLY A 805 -63.00 43.53 -22.54
N PRO A 806 -63.02 42.58 -21.59
CA PRO A 806 -61.82 42.07 -20.94
C PRO A 806 -60.87 41.44 -21.96
N ASN A 807 -59.58 41.79 -21.88
CA ASN A 807 -58.58 41.47 -22.91
C ASN A 807 -58.89 42.05 -24.31
N GLY A 808 -59.80 43.03 -24.39
CA GLY A 808 -60.08 43.80 -25.60
C GLY A 808 -58.92 44.74 -25.96
N LEU A 809 -59.05 45.44 -27.08
CA LEU A 809 -57.99 46.31 -27.61
C LEU A 809 -57.57 47.41 -26.64
N MET A 810 -58.53 48.08 -25.99
CA MET A 810 -58.25 49.16 -25.02
C MET A 810 -57.62 48.64 -23.72
N ASP A 811 -58.19 47.57 -23.15
CA ASP A 811 -57.69 46.95 -21.92
C ASP A 811 -56.28 46.37 -22.11
N THR A 812 -56.06 45.66 -23.23
CA THR A 812 -54.75 45.07 -23.55
C THR A 812 -53.68 46.15 -23.70
N PHE A 813 -53.99 47.25 -24.40
CA PHE A 813 -53.06 48.36 -24.53
C PHE A 813 -52.81 49.05 -23.19
N PHE A 814 -53.85 49.28 -22.40
CA PHE A 814 -53.72 49.89 -21.09
C PHE A 814 -52.80 49.06 -20.17
N GLN A 815 -53.10 47.77 -20.02
CA GLN A 815 -52.33 46.87 -19.15
C GLN A 815 -50.87 46.72 -19.58
N ARG A 816 -50.60 46.67 -20.89
CA ARG A 816 -49.24 46.45 -21.43
C ARG A 816 -48.40 47.73 -21.51
N SER A 817 -49.00 48.84 -21.90
CA SER A 817 -48.26 50.04 -22.30
C SER A 817 -48.44 51.22 -21.35
N LEU A 818 -49.64 51.45 -20.81
CA LEU A 818 -49.96 52.64 -20.03
C LEU A 818 -49.91 52.44 -18.51
N LYS A 819 -50.29 51.27 -18.00
CA LYS A 819 -50.39 50.97 -16.56
C LYS A 819 -49.16 51.38 -15.74
N PRO A 820 -47.90 51.20 -16.20
CA PRO A 820 -46.73 51.63 -15.43
C PRO A 820 -46.66 53.15 -15.19
N TYR A 821 -47.34 53.95 -16.02
CA TYR A 821 -47.28 55.41 -16.01
C TYR A 821 -48.55 56.08 -15.46
N VAL A 822 -49.52 55.29 -14.98
CA VAL A 822 -50.82 55.79 -14.55
C VAL A 822 -51.12 55.31 -13.13
N ASP A 823 -51.48 56.24 -12.26
CA ASP A 823 -51.99 55.93 -10.94
C ASP A 823 -53.51 55.73 -11.01
N THR A 824 -53.95 54.49 -10.80
CA THR A 824 -55.36 54.09 -10.79
C THR A 824 -55.91 53.91 -9.38
N SER A 825 -55.13 54.21 -8.33
CA SER A 825 -55.53 53.97 -6.93
C SER A 825 -56.60 54.96 -6.45
N GLN A 826 -56.70 56.12 -7.10
CA GLN A 826 -57.68 57.15 -6.81
C GLN A 826 -58.85 57.11 -7.81
N GLY A 827 -59.99 57.69 -7.43
CA GLY A 827 -61.20 57.77 -8.26
C GLY A 827 -61.02 58.54 -9.58
N SER A 828 -59.93 59.29 -9.76
CA SER A 828 -59.49 59.90 -11.01
C SER A 828 -58.11 59.40 -11.40
N TRP A 829 -57.96 58.87 -12.61
CA TRP A 829 -56.65 58.38 -13.07
C TRP A 829 -55.70 59.55 -13.34
N THR A 830 -54.51 59.50 -12.77
CA THR A 830 -53.50 60.56 -12.91
C THR A 830 -52.21 60.03 -13.53
N TRP A 831 -51.53 60.88 -14.29
CA TRP A 831 -50.22 60.55 -14.87
C TRP A 831 -49.15 60.54 -13.77
N ARG A 832 -48.43 59.44 -13.63
CA ARG A 832 -47.28 59.27 -12.73
C ARG A 832 -45.95 59.21 -13.49
N GLY A 833 -45.98 59.30 -14.82
CA GLY A 833 -44.78 59.31 -15.65
C GLY A 833 -44.05 60.65 -15.69
N PRO A 834 -42.99 60.79 -16.50
CA PRO A 834 -42.23 62.02 -16.64
C PRO A 834 -43.10 63.21 -17.09
N THR A 835 -42.80 64.41 -16.56
CA THR A 835 -43.56 65.65 -16.76
C THR A 835 -43.03 66.45 -17.95
N GLY A 836 -43.94 67.05 -18.73
CA GLY A 836 -43.60 67.89 -19.89
C GLY A 836 -44.49 67.59 -21.11
N PRO A 837 -44.71 68.55 -22.01
CA PRO A 837 -45.62 68.41 -23.14
C PRO A 837 -45.20 67.29 -24.12
N GLU A 838 -43.91 67.01 -24.26
CA GLU A 838 -43.40 65.89 -25.05
C GLU A 838 -43.36 64.55 -24.29
N GLN A 839 -43.59 64.53 -22.97
CA GLN A 839 -43.40 63.32 -22.15
C GLN A 839 -44.69 62.75 -21.56
N SER A 840 -45.68 63.60 -21.25
CA SER A 840 -46.98 63.19 -20.73
C SER A 840 -48.04 63.02 -21.82
N ILE A 841 -49.00 62.13 -21.61
CA ILE A 841 -50.25 62.10 -22.38
C ILE A 841 -51.26 63.10 -21.80
N SER A 842 -52.20 63.56 -22.62
CA SER A 842 -53.18 64.55 -22.16
C SER A 842 -54.14 63.95 -21.11
N PRO A 843 -54.61 64.75 -20.13
CA PRO A 843 -55.59 64.29 -19.14
C PRO A 843 -56.87 63.74 -19.80
N GLU A 844 -57.28 64.29 -20.94
CA GLU A 844 -58.46 63.84 -21.69
C GLU A 844 -58.24 62.43 -22.26
N ALA A 845 -57.03 62.12 -22.73
CA ALA A 845 -56.68 60.79 -23.22
C ALA A 845 -56.73 59.75 -22.08
N LEU A 846 -56.24 60.09 -20.88
CA LEU A 846 -56.34 59.23 -19.70
C LEU A 846 -57.78 58.99 -19.27
N GLN A 847 -58.62 60.03 -19.28
CA GLN A 847 -60.03 59.91 -18.97
C GLN A 847 -60.77 58.97 -19.94
N ALA A 848 -60.35 58.89 -21.21
CA ALA A 848 -60.93 57.95 -22.16
C ALA A 848 -60.69 56.49 -21.75
N PHE A 849 -59.48 56.13 -21.30
CA PHE A 849 -59.19 54.79 -20.78
C PHE A 849 -59.90 54.51 -19.45
N GLN A 850 -60.05 55.52 -18.58
CA GLN A 850 -60.83 55.37 -17.36
C GLN A 850 -62.30 55.07 -17.67
N ARG A 851 -62.90 55.77 -18.64
CA ARG A 851 -64.28 55.51 -19.10
C ARG A 851 -64.42 54.12 -19.69
N ASP A 852 -63.47 53.71 -20.52
CA ASP A 852 -63.41 52.35 -21.06
C ASP A 852 -63.38 51.28 -19.96
N ALA A 853 -62.58 51.48 -18.91
CA ALA A 853 -62.54 50.57 -17.76
C ALA A 853 -63.88 50.48 -17.01
N VAL A 854 -64.60 51.60 -16.88
CA VAL A 854 -65.96 51.64 -16.30
C VAL A 854 -66.97 50.92 -17.19
N VAL A 855 -66.93 51.15 -18.51
CA VAL A 855 -67.77 50.43 -19.47
C VAL A 855 -67.52 48.93 -19.36
N ARG A 856 -66.25 48.53 -19.27
CA ARG A 856 -65.85 47.14 -19.11
C ARG A 856 -66.41 46.53 -17.83
N ALA A 857 -66.18 47.16 -16.67
CA ALA A 857 -66.62 46.64 -15.38
C ALA A 857 -68.15 46.58 -15.20
N THR A 858 -68.89 47.40 -15.95
CA THR A 858 -70.35 47.47 -15.85
C THR A 858 -71.08 46.54 -16.82
N LEU A 859 -70.53 46.33 -18.03
CA LEU A 859 -71.20 45.61 -19.12
C LEU A 859 -70.66 44.21 -19.39
N PHE A 860 -69.47 43.88 -18.90
CA PHE A 860 -68.81 42.58 -19.02
C PHE A 860 -68.44 42.06 -17.64
#